data_AF-A0A9X2F6M5-F1
#
_entry.id   AF-A0A9X2F6M5-F1
#
_cell.length_a   1.000
_cell.length_b   1.000
_cell.length_c   1.000
_cell.angle_alpha   90.00
_cell.angle_beta   90.00
_cell.angle_gamma   90.00
#
_symmetry.space_group_name_H-M   'P 1'
#
loop_
_entity.id
_entity.type
_entity.pdbx_description
1 polymer ?
#
loop_
_entity_poly.entity_id
_entity_poly.type
_entity_poly.pdbx_seq_one_letter_code
_entity_poly.pdbx_strand_id
1 'polypeptide(L)'
;MNKIEDNGGTMLDTELNIKKDFPPVAYEAWREVVENDLKGAPFEKKLITRTFEGVELQPVYTSRDWSSEGDPNGFPGLPFFLRGSKPLALAETGWDLRQEYTHPDLAASNQAILADLEGGVTSILLRLDCAARGGLDADSKAADELSARDGVAAYHVDDLDAVLAKVQLPLVGVALEAGAAFLPAAAQLVALWRRHDVEPDEARGAFNADPLAVLARDGQLPTSPQTALGLMADLAKWTSANYPKVTAVRVGTAAYHHAGATAVQDIAFSMATGVEYLRAMTAAGMDVSSAARQILFSMSVGTHQFLSIAKLRAARSLWARVVEASGGDAEAGAMRLHTRVSKRVLTARDPYVNLLRNTVAVFAGGVGGAEVITSEPYDVAAGLPDATSRRIARNTLHVLQDESHLHRVVDPAGGSWYMDWLTNELATQAWSQLQEIERQGGMLAALESGWVADQIDSAFAPRAKAIASRKEGITGVSEFPNLTEEPVVRQTPDRAALQAKATQRLATARCAAEVVSGVAGSSEKMAAAVEAASAGASIGQLASGLGFGEGDTTITPIAPHPFAEPFEALRDASDKWLAEKGSRPKVFLANMGPIAHHTARATFSKNFFEAGGFEAVTNNGFADADAAAKALAESGAKVAVICSSDKLYPELVPDTTAKLKAAGARTVVLAGYPGENENAWRDAGVDQFIFIKCDVLSTLRNLLREEGVLQ
;
A
#
# COMPACT_ATOMS: atom_id res chain seq x y z
N MET A 1 5.50 -36.48 47.07
CA MET A 1 6.86 -36.16 47.53
C MET A 1 7.75 -36.17 46.29
N ASN A 2 7.94 -35.01 45.68
CA ASN A 2 9.12 -34.63 44.91
C ASN A 2 9.04 -33.12 44.73
N LYS A 3 9.74 -32.44 45.63
CA LYS A 3 10.03 -31.01 45.58
C LYS A 3 10.83 -30.76 44.29
N ILE A 4 10.39 -29.81 43.48
CA ILE A 4 11.30 -29.10 42.60
C ILE A 4 12.02 -28.12 43.53
N GLU A 5 13.31 -28.36 43.79
CA GLU A 5 14.17 -27.39 44.46
C GLU A 5 14.38 -26.21 43.49
N ASP A 6 14.00 -25.03 43.96
CA ASP A 6 14.08 -23.77 43.24
C ASP A 6 15.10 -22.84 43.91
N ASN A 7 15.85 -22.13 43.08
CA ASN A 7 16.68 -21.00 43.48
C ASN A 7 15.75 -19.81 43.83
N GLY A 8 15.16 -19.84 45.02
CA GLY A 8 14.60 -18.64 45.67
C GLY A 8 13.29 -18.06 45.10
N GLY A 9 12.51 -18.80 44.32
CA GLY A 9 11.20 -18.38 43.85
C GLY A 9 10.05 -18.77 44.79
N THR A 10 9.08 -17.88 44.94
CA THR A 10 7.85 -18.08 45.71
C THR A 10 7.04 -19.24 45.13
N MET A 11 6.73 -20.28 45.91
CA MET A 11 5.83 -21.36 45.45
C MET A 11 4.41 -20.84 45.32
N LEU A 12 3.83 -20.95 44.12
CA LEU A 12 2.41 -20.74 43.89
C LEU A 12 1.60 -21.83 44.63
N ASP A 13 0.47 -21.45 45.22
CA ASP A 13 -0.49 -22.40 45.80
C ASP A 13 -0.97 -23.38 44.70
N THR A 14 -1.42 -24.57 45.10
CA THR A 14 -1.84 -25.62 44.13
C THR A 14 -3.08 -25.24 43.33
N GLU A 15 -3.84 -24.23 43.80
CA GLU A 15 -4.91 -23.56 43.08
C GLU A 15 -4.48 -22.13 42.73
N LEU A 16 -4.41 -21.84 41.42
CA LEU A 16 -4.06 -20.52 40.90
C LEU A 16 -5.13 -19.48 41.26
N ASN A 17 -4.75 -18.46 42.03
CA ASN A 17 -5.57 -17.28 42.30
C ASN A 17 -4.93 -16.06 41.66
N ILE A 18 -5.32 -15.75 40.42
CA ILE A 18 -4.73 -14.68 39.59
C ILE A 18 -4.59 -13.35 40.35
N LYS A 19 -5.58 -12.94 41.14
CA LYS A 19 -5.54 -11.65 41.86
C LYS A 19 -4.56 -11.64 43.04
N LYS A 20 -4.40 -12.78 43.72
CA LYS A 20 -3.51 -12.93 44.87
C LYS A 20 -2.07 -13.19 44.42
N ASP A 21 -1.92 -14.05 43.41
CA ASP A 21 -0.62 -14.51 42.92
C ASP A 21 0.04 -13.50 41.97
N PHE A 22 -0.76 -12.66 41.30
CA PHE A 22 -0.31 -11.58 40.42
C PHE A 22 -1.01 -10.26 40.81
N PRO A 23 -0.66 -9.67 41.96
CA PRO A 23 -1.21 -8.38 42.35
C PRO A 23 -0.88 -7.31 41.30
N PRO A 24 -1.77 -6.34 41.05
CA PRO A 24 -1.54 -5.31 40.05
C PRO A 24 -0.30 -4.47 40.43
N VAL A 25 0.57 -4.25 39.44
CA VAL A 25 1.75 -3.41 39.59
C VAL A 25 1.39 -1.99 39.15
N ALA A 26 1.66 -1.01 40.00
CA ALA A 26 1.45 0.41 39.67
C ALA A 26 2.41 0.85 38.56
N TYR A 27 1.97 1.78 37.72
CA TYR A 27 2.80 2.28 36.61
C TYR A 27 4.11 2.90 37.11
N GLU A 28 4.07 3.59 38.23
CA GLU A 28 5.21 4.27 38.84
C GLU A 28 6.30 3.28 39.23
N ALA A 29 5.91 2.12 39.78
CA ALA A 29 6.84 1.04 40.12
C ALA A 29 7.47 0.42 38.87
N TRP A 30 6.68 0.22 37.80
CA TRP A 30 7.22 -0.20 36.50
C TRP A 30 8.19 0.84 35.93
N ARG A 31 7.84 2.12 36.00
CA ARG A 31 8.65 3.24 35.50
C ARG A 31 10.00 3.32 36.21
N GLU A 32 10.03 3.14 37.53
CA GLU A 32 11.27 3.14 38.31
C GLU A 32 12.25 2.05 37.85
N VAL A 33 11.76 0.82 37.62
CA VAL A 33 12.59 -0.28 37.09
C VAL A 33 13.16 0.08 35.72
N VAL A 34 12.32 0.62 34.85
CA VAL A 34 12.75 1.02 33.50
C VAL A 34 13.78 2.15 33.53
N GLU A 35 13.59 3.17 34.36
CA GLU A 35 14.54 4.28 34.49
C GLU A 35 15.91 3.81 35.03
N ASN A 36 15.90 2.84 35.95
CA ASN A 36 17.12 2.18 36.41
C ASN A 36 17.82 1.41 35.28
N ASP A 37 17.07 0.65 34.47
CA ASP A 37 17.60 -0.12 33.33
C ASP A 37 18.15 0.77 32.22
N LEU A 38 17.61 1.98 32.07
CA LEU A 38 18.08 2.98 31.11
C LEU A 38 19.42 3.62 31.51
N LYS A 39 19.94 3.37 32.72
CA LYS A 39 21.27 3.81 33.20
C LYS A 39 21.53 5.31 32.95
N GLY A 40 20.53 6.14 33.26
CA GLY A 40 20.59 7.60 33.10
C GLY A 40 20.22 8.13 31.71
N ALA A 41 19.87 7.28 30.75
CA ALA A 41 19.29 7.75 29.49
C ALA A 41 17.84 8.25 29.71
N PRO A 42 17.42 9.40 29.13
CA PRO A 42 16.07 9.91 29.31
C PRO A 42 15.00 8.97 28.76
N PHE A 43 14.00 8.63 29.58
CA PHE A 43 12.89 7.73 29.23
C PHE A 43 12.19 8.17 27.95
N GLU A 44 11.78 9.45 27.90
CA GLU A 44 11.01 10.03 26.81
C GLU A 44 11.78 9.97 25.48
N LYS A 45 13.11 10.06 25.53
CA LYS A 45 13.96 10.00 24.33
C LYS A 45 14.19 8.57 23.83
N LYS A 46 14.10 7.57 24.72
CA LYS A 46 14.47 6.19 24.42
C LYS A 46 13.29 5.26 24.17
N LEU A 47 12.17 5.49 24.85
CA LEU A 47 11.05 4.54 24.86
C LEU A 47 9.77 5.07 24.24
N ILE A 48 9.60 6.40 24.13
CA ILE A 48 8.46 6.98 23.43
C ILE A 48 8.75 6.97 21.92
N THR A 49 7.83 6.37 21.15
CA THR A 49 7.94 6.31 19.69
C THR A 49 7.04 7.36 19.06
N ARG A 50 7.63 8.33 18.38
CA ARG A 50 6.90 9.34 17.59
C ARG A 50 6.59 8.80 16.20
N THR A 51 5.31 8.68 15.91
CA THR A 51 4.80 8.27 14.59
C THR A 51 4.79 9.42 13.59
N PHE A 52 4.57 9.12 12.31
CA PHE A 52 4.44 10.16 11.28
C PHE A 52 3.09 10.87 11.33
N GLU A 53 2.10 10.23 11.96
CA GLU A 53 0.80 10.79 12.29
C GLU A 53 0.88 11.90 13.35
N GLY A 54 2.04 12.06 14.03
CA GLY A 54 2.17 12.99 15.15
C GLY A 54 1.72 12.41 16.49
N VAL A 55 1.47 11.10 16.55
CA VAL A 55 1.10 10.38 17.78
C VAL A 55 2.36 9.93 18.53
N GLU A 56 2.40 10.16 19.84
CA GLU A 56 3.46 9.68 20.75
C GLU A 56 3.07 8.36 21.41
N LEU A 57 3.59 7.25 20.88
CA LEU A 57 3.32 5.91 21.40
C LEU A 57 4.09 5.68 22.69
N GLN A 58 3.37 5.32 23.75
CA GLN A 58 3.95 4.90 25.02
C GLN A 58 4.45 3.46 24.93
N PRO A 59 5.53 3.10 25.63
CA PRO A 59 6.05 1.73 25.66
C PRO A 59 5.12 0.75 26.40
N VAL A 60 4.22 1.25 27.26
CA VAL A 60 3.20 0.46 27.96
C VAL A 60 1.94 1.30 28.12
N TYR A 61 0.79 0.66 27.92
CA TYR A 61 -0.53 1.23 28.14
C TYR A 61 -1.23 0.43 29.24
N THR A 62 -1.93 1.12 30.14
CA THR A 62 -2.69 0.51 31.23
C THR A 62 -4.09 1.09 31.32
N SER A 63 -4.88 0.67 32.32
CA SER A 63 -6.22 1.21 32.59
C SER A 63 -6.24 2.72 32.89
N ARG A 64 -5.08 3.34 33.13
CA ARG A 64 -4.95 4.80 33.26
C ARG A 64 -5.12 5.52 31.91
N ASP A 65 -4.73 4.86 30.82
CA ASP A 65 -4.65 5.44 29.48
C ASP A 65 -5.98 5.24 28.74
N TRP A 66 -6.74 4.20 29.13
CA TRP A 66 -8.08 3.94 28.64
C TRP A 66 -8.96 3.33 29.73
N SER A 67 -10.06 4.01 30.08
CA SER A 67 -11.00 3.49 31.07
C SER A 67 -11.73 2.26 30.53
N SER A 68 -11.69 1.17 31.30
CA SER A 68 -12.46 -0.04 31.02
C SER A 68 -13.85 -0.02 31.65
N GLU A 69 -14.14 0.95 32.51
CA GLU A 69 -15.43 1.06 33.18
C GLU A 69 -16.50 1.52 32.18
N GLY A 70 -17.54 0.70 31.99
CA GLY A 70 -18.65 0.98 31.07
C GLY A 70 -18.36 0.76 29.57
N ASP A 71 -17.13 0.37 29.21
CA ASP A 71 -16.61 0.19 27.83
C ASP A 71 -17.23 1.14 26.79
N PRO A 72 -16.65 2.34 26.60
CA PRO A 72 -17.24 3.36 25.74
C PRO A 72 -17.34 2.95 24.26
N ASN A 73 -16.66 1.87 23.86
CA ASN A 73 -16.66 1.38 22.48
C ASN A 73 -17.86 0.48 22.16
N GLY A 74 -18.66 0.11 23.16
CA GLY A 74 -19.89 -0.68 22.99
C GLY A 74 -19.66 -2.08 22.40
N PHE A 75 -20.73 -2.66 21.85
CA PHE A 75 -20.73 -4.01 21.26
C PHE A 75 -20.70 -3.97 19.73
N PRO A 76 -20.17 -5.01 19.06
CA PRO A 76 -20.25 -5.13 17.61
C PRO A 76 -21.70 -5.11 17.12
N GLY A 77 -21.94 -4.52 15.95
CA GLY A 77 -23.27 -4.35 15.37
C GLY A 77 -24.11 -3.22 15.96
N LEU A 78 -23.60 -2.50 16.97
CA LEU A 78 -24.24 -1.30 17.49
C LEU A 78 -23.48 -0.04 17.05
N PRO A 79 -24.17 1.09 16.79
CA PRO A 79 -23.53 2.37 16.56
C PRO A 79 -22.55 2.71 17.70
N PHE A 80 -21.33 3.17 17.42
CA PHE A 80 -20.79 3.63 16.12
C PHE A 80 -19.99 2.55 15.34
N PHE A 81 -20.32 1.26 15.51
CA PHE A 81 -19.78 0.13 14.75
C PHE A 81 -18.26 -0.04 14.80
N LEU A 82 -17.61 0.53 15.81
CA LEU A 82 -16.15 0.47 15.98
C LEU A 82 -15.64 -0.98 15.96
N ARG A 83 -16.34 -1.85 16.71
CA ARG A 83 -16.05 -3.29 16.82
C ARG A 83 -16.57 -4.14 15.65
N GLY A 84 -17.21 -3.53 14.66
CA GLY A 84 -17.74 -4.21 13.48
C GLY A 84 -19.20 -3.86 13.19
N SER A 85 -19.55 -3.97 11.92
CA SER A 85 -20.84 -3.54 11.35
C SER A 85 -22.03 -4.46 11.69
N LYS A 86 -21.77 -5.69 12.17
CA LYS A 86 -22.80 -6.67 12.53
C LYS A 86 -22.43 -7.38 13.85
N PRO A 87 -23.41 -7.90 14.62
CA PRO A 87 -23.14 -8.57 15.90
C PRO A 87 -22.16 -9.75 15.81
N LEU A 88 -22.32 -10.62 14.81
CA LEU A 88 -21.41 -11.75 14.54
C LEU A 88 -20.34 -11.41 13.49
N ALA A 89 -20.38 -10.21 12.91
CA ALA A 89 -19.50 -9.76 11.83
C ALA A 89 -19.22 -10.86 10.78
N LEU A 90 -17.99 -11.36 10.75
CA LEU A 90 -17.48 -12.37 9.82
C LEU A 90 -17.20 -13.71 10.51
N ALA A 91 -17.61 -13.90 11.77
CA ALA A 91 -17.25 -15.06 12.58
C ALA A 91 -17.81 -16.39 12.05
N GLU A 92 -18.92 -16.34 11.31
CA GLU A 92 -19.54 -17.51 10.70
C GLU A 92 -19.06 -17.76 9.27
N THR A 93 -18.88 -16.70 8.48
CA THR A 93 -18.68 -16.80 7.02
C THR A 93 -17.24 -16.62 6.57
N GLY A 94 -16.38 -16.03 7.41
CA GLY A 94 -15.12 -15.46 6.95
C GLY A 94 -15.30 -14.18 6.15
N TRP A 95 -14.19 -13.61 5.68
CA TRP A 95 -14.17 -12.47 4.77
C TRP A 95 -14.34 -12.93 3.31
N ASP A 96 -14.68 -12.00 2.43
CA ASP A 96 -14.64 -12.20 0.98
C ASP A 96 -13.18 -12.14 0.50
N LEU A 97 -12.65 -13.28 0.06
CA LEU A 97 -11.37 -13.41 -0.62
C LEU A 97 -11.51 -12.91 -2.05
N ARG A 98 -11.13 -11.65 -2.28
CA ARG A 98 -11.22 -11.00 -3.59
C ARG A 98 -9.86 -10.87 -4.24
N GLN A 99 -9.68 -11.45 -5.43
CA GLN A 99 -8.44 -11.32 -6.20
C GLN A 99 -8.58 -10.36 -7.39
N GLU A 100 -7.51 -9.58 -7.65
CA GLU A 100 -7.44 -8.63 -8.78
C GLU A 100 -6.85 -9.28 -10.04
N TYR A 101 -7.50 -9.06 -11.18
CA TYR A 101 -7.07 -9.56 -12.50
C TYR A 101 -6.76 -8.40 -13.43
N THR A 102 -5.54 -8.41 -13.98
CA THR A 102 -4.98 -7.29 -14.76
C THR A 102 -4.34 -7.73 -16.08
N HIS A 103 -4.34 -9.03 -16.41
CA HIS A 103 -3.68 -9.52 -17.62
C HIS A 103 -4.46 -9.06 -18.87
N PRO A 104 -3.83 -8.38 -19.84
CA PRO A 104 -4.55 -7.77 -20.96
C PRO A 104 -5.21 -8.77 -21.91
N ASP A 105 -4.66 -9.97 -22.04
CA ASP A 105 -5.28 -11.06 -22.80
C ASP A 105 -6.49 -11.65 -22.05
N LEU A 106 -7.66 -11.68 -22.72
CA LEU A 106 -8.92 -12.17 -22.14
C LEU A 106 -8.86 -13.66 -21.76
N ALA A 107 -8.22 -14.50 -22.58
CA ALA A 107 -8.16 -15.93 -22.33
C ALA A 107 -7.22 -16.26 -21.16
N ALA A 108 -6.07 -15.59 -21.08
CA ALA A 108 -5.16 -15.73 -19.94
C ALA A 108 -5.82 -15.22 -18.64
N SER A 109 -6.55 -14.11 -18.69
CA SER A 109 -7.33 -13.61 -17.55
C SER A 109 -8.43 -14.60 -17.13
N ASN A 110 -9.20 -15.15 -18.08
CA ASN A 110 -10.21 -16.17 -17.79
C ASN A 110 -9.61 -17.41 -17.13
N GLN A 111 -8.49 -17.91 -17.66
CA GLN A 111 -7.79 -19.07 -17.09
C GLN A 111 -7.35 -18.80 -15.64
N ALA A 112 -6.79 -17.61 -15.37
CA ALA A 112 -6.40 -17.23 -14.02
C ALA A 112 -7.62 -17.12 -13.09
N ILE A 113 -8.73 -16.55 -13.56
CA ILE A 113 -9.99 -16.44 -12.82
C ILE A 113 -10.50 -17.82 -12.41
N LEU A 114 -10.65 -18.74 -13.37
CA LEU A 114 -11.16 -20.09 -13.09
C LEU A 114 -10.26 -20.84 -12.11
N ALA A 115 -8.94 -20.78 -12.32
CA ALA A 115 -7.97 -21.45 -11.44
C ALA A 115 -7.98 -20.91 -9.99
N ASP A 116 -8.32 -19.64 -9.81
CA ASP A 116 -8.46 -19.00 -8.49
C ASP A 116 -9.80 -19.33 -7.83
N LEU A 117 -10.90 -19.32 -8.58
CA LEU A 117 -12.22 -19.74 -8.08
C LEU A 117 -12.21 -21.22 -7.66
N GLU A 118 -11.63 -22.09 -8.47
CA GLU A 118 -11.37 -23.50 -8.11
C GLU A 118 -10.45 -23.63 -6.87
N GLY A 119 -9.62 -22.62 -6.65
CA GLY A 119 -8.71 -22.50 -5.52
C GLY A 119 -9.29 -21.88 -4.26
N GLY A 120 -10.59 -21.54 -4.23
CA GLY A 120 -11.29 -21.02 -3.04
C GLY A 120 -11.49 -19.50 -2.99
N VAL A 121 -11.13 -18.75 -4.05
CA VAL A 121 -11.46 -17.33 -4.18
C VAL A 121 -12.99 -17.15 -4.26
N THR A 122 -13.53 -16.18 -3.53
CA THR A 122 -14.99 -15.96 -3.42
C THR A 122 -15.51 -14.85 -4.34
N SER A 123 -14.66 -13.92 -4.77
CA SER A 123 -15.03 -12.87 -5.71
C SER A 123 -13.87 -12.35 -6.58
N ILE A 124 -14.24 -11.69 -7.67
CA ILE A 124 -13.34 -11.19 -8.72
C ILE A 124 -13.29 -9.67 -8.66
N LEU A 125 -12.09 -9.09 -8.75
CA LEU A 125 -11.89 -7.68 -9.11
C LEU A 125 -11.29 -7.61 -10.52
N LEU A 126 -12.08 -7.20 -11.50
CA LEU A 126 -11.65 -7.06 -12.88
C LEU A 126 -11.19 -5.61 -13.13
N ARG A 127 -9.88 -5.41 -13.26
CA ARG A 127 -9.32 -4.11 -13.63
C ARG A 127 -9.25 -3.99 -15.15
N LEU A 128 -9.99 -3.04 -15.71
CA LEU A 128 -9.92 -2.76 -17.14
C LEU A 128 -8.62 -2.04 -17.49
N ASP A 129 -8.16 -2.18 -18.73
CA ASP A 129 -6.95 -1.51 -19.20
C ASP A 129 -7.08 0.03 -19.19
N CYS A 130 -5.96 0.74 -19.34
CA CYS A 130 -5.97 2.20 -19.27
C CYS A 130 -6.90 2.85 -20.29
N ALA A 131 -7.03 2.30 -21.51
CA ALA A 131 -7.89 2.86 -22.54
C ALA A 131 -9.37 2.75 -22.15
N ALA A 132 -9.83 1.53 -21.80
CA ALA A 132 -11.20 1.30 -21.36
C ALA A 132 -11.52 2.12 -20.11
N ARG A 133 -10.60 2.23 -19.14
CA ARG A 133 -10.78 3.07 -17.94
C ARG A 133 -10.94 4.57 -18.25
N GLY A 134 -10.36 5.04 -19.35
CA GLY A 134 -10.51 6.40 -19.86
C GLY A 134 -11.75 6.60 -20.74
N GLY A 135 -12.54 5.56 -20.99
CA GLY A 135 -13.71 5.63 -21.88
C GLY A 135 -13.33 5.59 -23.37
N LEU A 136 -12.20 4.96 -23.71
CA LEU A 136 -11.72 4.82 -25.08
C LEU A 136 -11.85 3.38 -25.56
N ASP A 137 -12.15 3.21 -26.85
CA ASP A 137 -12.04 1.93 -27.55
C ASP A 137 -10.60 1.69 -28.02
N ALA A 138 -10.17 0.43 -28.12
CA ALA A 138 -8.81 0.05 -28.56
C ALA A 138 -8.42 0.53 -29.97
N ASP A 139 -9.40 0.84 -30.81
CA ASP A 139 -9.21 1.32 -32.18
C ASP A 139 -9.24 2.86 -32.30
N SER A 140 -9.42 3.56 -31.18
CA SER A 140 -9.23 5.02 -31.11
C SER A 140 -7.73 5.36 -31.13
N LYS A 141 -7.36 6.40 -31.88
CA LYS A 141 -5.99 6.92 -31.89
C LYS A 141 -5.49 7.34 -30.49
N ALA A 142 -6.40 7.82 -29.62
CA ALA A 142 -6.06 8.18 -28.25
C ALA A 142 -5.70 6.96 -27.38
N ALA A 143 -5.98 5.74 -27.84
CA ALA A 143 -5.72 4.51 -27.12
C ALA A 143 -4.37 3.85 -27.43
N ASP A 144 -3.59 4.34 -28.41
CA ASP A 144 -2.35 3.68 -28.88
C ASP A 144 -1.34 3.38 -27.75
N GLU A 145 -1.21 4.27 -26.77
CA GLU A 145 -0.30 4.08 -25.62
C GLU A 145 -0.99 3.53 -24.36
N LEU A 146 -2.31 3.39 -24.40
CA LEU A 146 -3.17 3.06 -23.26
C LEU A 146 -3.80 1.66 -23.36
N SER A 147 -4.04 1.16 -24.57
CA SER A 147 -4.64 -0.16 -24.80
C SER A 147 -3.70 -1.27 -24.36
N ALA A 148 -4.28 -2.35 -23.81
CA ALA A 148 -3.56 -3.50 -23.27
C ALA A 148 -2.51 -3.14 -22.19
N ARG A 149 -2.66 -1.98 -21.54
CA ARG A 149 -1.79 -1.49 -20.48
C ARG A 149 -2.52 -1.51 -19.13
N ASP A 150 -1.87 -2.09 -18.11
CA ASP A 150 -2.34 -2.06 -16.71
C ASP A 150 -3.83 -2.45 -16.55
N GLY A 151 -4.21 -3.59 -17.15
CA GLY A 151 -5.56 -4.14 -17.04
C GLY A 151 -5.96 -5.03 -18.21
N VAL A 152 -7.14 -5.62 -18.05
CA VAL A 152 -7.80 -6.49 -19.04
C VAL A 152 -8.34 -5.64 -20.20
N ALA A 153 -8.01 -6.02 -21.44
CA ALA A 153 -8.42 -5.30 -22.65
C ALA A 153 -9.85 -5.70 -23.09
N ALA A 154 -10.85 -5.36 -22.27
CA ALA A 154 -12.27 -5.64 -22.48
C ALA A 154 -13.06 -4.35 -22.70
N TYR A 155 -13.78 -4.25 -23.83
CA TYR A 155 -14.41 -3.01 -24.31
C TYR A 155 -15.92 -3.14 -24.56
N HIS A 156 -16.49 -4.33 -24.57
CA HIS A 156 -17.92 -4.56 -24.77
C HIS A 156 -18.39 -5.85 -24.07
N VAL A 157 -19.69 -6.11 -24.10
CA VAL A 157 -20.32 -7.23 -23.40
C VAL A 157 -19.74 -8.60 -23.80
N ASP A 158 -19.36 -8.83 -25.06
CA ASP A 158 -18.78 -10.13 -25.46
C ASP A 158 -17.35 -10.31 -24.97
N ASP A 159 -16.59 -9.22 -24.76
CA ASP A 159 -15.29 -9.30 -24.10
C ASP A 159 -15.44 -9.70 -22.63
N LEU A 160 -16.45 -9.15 -21.94
CA LEU A 160 -16.77 -9.53 -20.56
C LEU A 160 -17.26 -10.98 -20.49
N ASP A 161 -18.07 -11.39 -21.45
CA ASP A 161 -18.54 -12.78 -21.59
C ASP A 161 -17.35 -13.73 -21.80
N ALA A 162 -16.38 -13.35 -22.64
CA ALA A 162 -15.18 -14.13 -22.89
C ALA A 162 -14.27 -14.24 -21.66
N VAL A 163 -14.01 -13.14 -20.94
CA VAL A 163 -13.14 -13.17 -19.75
C VAL A 163 -13.80 -13.86 -18.56
N LEU A 164 -15.14 -13.84 -18.47
CA LEU A 164 -15.92 -14.51 -17.43
C LEU A 164 -16.51 -15.84 -17.91
N ALA A 165 -16.08 -16.37 -19.06
CA ALA A 165 -16.58 -17.63 -19.58
C ALA A 165 -16.45 -18.74 -18.53
N LYS A 166 -17.54 -19.50 -18.34
CA LYS A 166 -17.67 -20.58 -17.34
C LYS A 166 -17.65 -20.16 -15.87
N VAL A 167 -17.62 -18.87 -15.57
CA VAL A 167 -17.85 -18.37 -14.20
C VAL A 167 -19.35 -18.48 -13.88
N GLN A 168 -19.68 -19.00 -12.70
CA GLN A 168 -21.06 -19.09 -12.22
C GLN A 168 -21.50 -17.72 -11.67
N LEU A 169 -21.99 -16.84 -12.56
CA LEU A 169 -22.32 -15.43 -12.23
C LEU A 169 -23.34 -15.26 -11.08
N PRO A 170 -24.34 -16.13 -10.87
CA PRO A 170 -25.22 -16.04 -9.69
C PRO A 170 -24.52 -16.31 -8.34
N LEU A 171 -23.37 -17.00 -8.36
CA LEU A 171 -22.64 -17.42 -7.17
C LEU A 171 -21.42 -16.54 -6.87
N VAL A 172 -20.78 -15.99 -7.91
CA VAL A 172 -19.50 -15.28 -7.81
C VAL A 172 -19.71 -13.77 -7.94
N GLY A 173 -19.25 -13.01 -6.95
CA GLY A 173 -19.27 -11.56 -7.02
C GLY A 173 -18.27 -11.01 -8.04
N VAL A 174 -18.73 -10.11 -8.92
CA VAL A 174 -17.86 -9.42 -9.90
C VAL A 174 -17.78 -7.93 -9.57
N ALA A 175 -16.60 -7.49 -9.14
CA ALA A 175 -16.27 -6.09 -8.93
C ALA A 175 -15.45 -5.54 -10.11
N LEU A 176 -15.68 -4.29 -10.48
CA LEU A 176 -14.98 -3.63 -11.58
C LEU A 176 -13.99 -2.60 -11.06
N GLU A 177 -12.84 -2.44 -11.72
CA GLU A 177 -12.02 -1.23 -11.60
C GLU A 177 -11.94 -0.58 -12.99
N ALA A 178 -12.93 0.27 -13.26
CA ALA A 178 -13.22 0.83 -14.58
C ALA A 178 -12.88 2.33 -14.71
N GLY A 179 -12.20 2.93 -13.73
CA GLY A 179 -11.74 4.32 -13.81
C GLY A 179 -12.88 5.31 -14.02
N ALA A 180 -12.69 6.28 -14.92
CA ALA A 180 -13.73 7.27 -15.24
C ALA A 180 -14.92 6.63 -15.99
N ALA A 181 -14.68 5.55 -16.74
CA ALA A 181 -15.70 4.80 -17.48
C ALA A 181 -16.52 3.84 -16.61
N PHE A 182 -16.71 4.16 -15.32
CA PHE A 182 -17.45 3.31 -14.38
C PHE A 182 -18.88 3.00 -14.84
N LEU A 183 -19.62 3.98 -15.40
CA LEU A 183 -21.00 3.79 -15.83
C LEU A 183 -21.06 2.96 -17.13
N PRO A 184 -20.26 3.25 -18.19
CA PRO A 184 -20.14 2.35 -19.33
C PRO A 184 -19.84 0.91 -18.93
N ALA A 185 -18.84 0.68 -18.07
CA ALA A 185 -18.47 -0.68 -17.66
C ALA A 185 -19.55 -1.37 -16.81
N ALA A 186 -20.25 -0.62 -15.93
CA ALA A 186 -21.39 -1.13 -15.20
C ALA A 186 -22.51 -1.58 -16.15
N ALA A 187 -22.80 -0.79 -17.19
CA ALA A 187 -23.80 -1.14 -18.19
C ALA A 187 -23.45 -2.44 -18.95
N GLN A 188 -22.18 -2.64 -19.28
CA GLN A 188 -21.70 -3.90 -19.90
C GLN A 188 -21.88 -5.10 -18.97
N LEU A 189 -21.56 -4.97 -17.68
CA LEU A 189 -21.72 -6.06 -16.71
C LEU A 189 -23.20 -6.41 -16.48
N VAL A 190 -24.07 -5.40 -16.42
CA VAL A 190 -25.53 -5.62 -16.33
C VAL A 190 -26.06 -6.29 -17.59
N ALA A 191 -25.62 -5.86 -18.78
CA ALA A 191 -26.01 -6.50 -20.04
C ALA A 191 -25.56 -7.97 -20.07
N LEU A 192 -24.39 -8.28 -19.52
CA LEU A 192 -23.91 -9.66 -19.35
C LEU A 192 -24.81 -10.46 -18.40
N TRP A 193 -25.19 -9.90 -17.24
CA TRP A 193 -26.12 -10.55 -16.32
C TRP A 193 -27.46 -10.86 -16.97
N ARG A 194 -28.04 -9.91 -17.72
CA ARG A 194 -29.28 -10.14 -18.48
C ARG A 194 -29.13 -11.23 -19.53
N ARG A 195 -27.99 -11.27 -20.25
CA ARG A 195 -27.72 -12.30 -21.27
C ARG A 195 -27.66 -13.71 -20.68
N HIS A 196 -27.18 -13.84 -19.44
CA HIS A 196 -27.07 -15.10 -18.73
C HIS A 196 -28.23 -15.36 -17.76
N ASP A 197 -29.34 -14.63 -17.91
CA ASP A 197 -30.54 -14.75 -17.07
C ASP A 197 -30.24 -14.70 -15.56
N VAL A 198 -29.25 -13.88 -15.15
CA VAL A 198 -28.94 -13.64 -13.75
C VAL A 198 -29.95 -12.65 -13.18
N GLU A 199 -30.77 -13.13 -12.25
CA GLU A 199 -31.80 -12.31 -11.62
C GLU A 199 -31.18 -11.17 -10.78
N PRO A 200 -31.84 -10.00 -10.68
CA PRO A 200 -31.26 -8.85 -9.97
C PRO A 200 -30.96 -9.09 -8.49
N ASP A 201 -31.72 -9.99 -7.84
CA ASP A 201 -31.48 -10.39 -6.46
C ASP A 201 -30.43 -11.50 -6.32
N GLU A 202 -30.01 -12.16 -7.40
CA GLU A 202 -28.89 -13.10 -7.42
C GLU A 202 -27.56 -12.42 -7.74
N ALA A 203 -27.58 -11.38 -8.58
CA ALA A 203 -26.39 -10.64 -8.98
C ALA A 203 -25.63 -10.05 -7.79
N ARG A 204 -24.32 -10.34 -7.74
CA ARG A 204 -23.40 -9.85 -6.71
C ARG A 204 -22.26 -9.10 -7.38
N GLY A 205 -21.92 -7.93 -6.87
CA GLY A 205 -20.82 -7.16 -7.47
C GLY A 205 -20.63 -5.78 -6.89
N ALA A 206 -19.66 -5.07 -7.46
CA ALA A 206 -19.42 -3.68 -7.15
C ALA A 206 -18.96 -2.94 -8.42
N PHE A 207 -19.68 -1.90 -8.81
CA PHE A 207 -19.32 -1.09 -9.99
C PHE A 207 -18.15 -0.13 -9.71
N ASN A 208 -17.91 0.19 -8.43
CA ASN A 208 -16.80 0.99 -7.93
C ASN A 208 -16.60 2.34 -8.64
N ALA A 209 -17.70 3.08 -8.86
CA ALA A 209 -17.61 4.46 -9.32
C ALA A 209 -16.89 5.32 -8.28
N ASP A 210 -15.81 5.98 -8.70
CA ASP A 210 -14.94 6.77 -7.83
C ASP A 210 -14.22 7.87 -8.63
N PRO A 211 -14.96 8.89 -9.10
CA PRO A 211 -14.39 9.92 -9.97
C PRO A 211 -13.28 10.75 -9.29
N LEU A 212 -13.34 10.97 -7.96
CA LEU A 212 -12.30 11.75 -7.27
C LEU A 212 -11.00 10.96 -7.11
N ALA A 213 -11.04 9.64 -6.92
CA ALA A 213 -9.82 8.84 -6.95
C ALA A 213 -9.16 8.84 -8.34
N VAL A 214 -9.94 8.92 -9.41
CA VAL A 214 -9.41 9.06 -10.78
C VAL A 214 -8.77 10.44 -10.95
N LEU A 215 -9.47 11.51 -10.56
CA LEU A 215 -8.94 12.88 -10.60
C LEU A 215 -7.63 12.99 -9.79
N ALA A 216 -7.60 12.46 -8.57
CA ALA A 216 -6.41 12.45 -7.72
C ALA A 216 -5.23 11.69 -8.35
N ARG A 217 -5.48 10.52 -8.96
CA ARG A 217 -4.43 9.68 -9.56
C ARG A 217 -3.90 10.24 -10.88
N ASP A 218 -4.80 10.65 -11.77
CA ASP A 218 -4.48 10.98 -13.16
C ASP A 218 -4.36 12.48 -13.41
N GLY A 219 -4.80 13.31 -12.46
CA GLY A 219 -4.84 14.77 -12.56
C GLY A 219 -5.95 15.31 -13.45
N GLN A 220 -6.73 14.45 -14.10
CA GLN A 220 -7.78 14.85 -15.04
C GLN A 220 -8.90 13.83 -15.12
N LEU A 221 -10.05 14.29 -15.61
CA LEU A 221 -11.21 13.45 -15.95
C LEU A 221 -11.57 13.68 -17.42
N PRO A 222 -12.12 12.68 -18.12
CA PRO A 222 -12.58 12.83 -19.50
C PRO A 222 -13.85 13.70 -19.64
N THR A 223 -14.39 14.19 -18.53
CA THR A 223 -15.54 15.10 -18.43
C THR A 223 -15.32 16.03 -17.23
N SER A 224 -16.12 17.10 -17.08
CA SER A 224 -16.07 17.93 -15.87
C SER A 224 -16.35 17.12 -14.57
N PRO A 225 -15.73 17.47 -13.43
CA PRO A 225 -15.95 16.79 -12.16
C PRO A 225 -17.42 16.72 -11.74
N GLN A 226 -18.20 17.79 -11.99
CA GLN A 226 -19.62 17.85 -11.67
C GLN A 226 -20.43 16.85 -12.50
N THR A 227 -20.10 16.70 -13.78
CA THR A 227 -20.73 15.68 -14.64
C THR A 227 -20.37 14.28 -14.16
N ALA A 228 -19.10 14.02 -13.82
CA ALA A 228 -18.67 12.72 -13.30
C ALA A 228 -19.39 12.36 -11.98
N LEU A 229 -19.54 13.33 -11.06
CA LEU A 229 -20.32 13.17 -9.82
C LEU A 229 -21.80 12.90 -10.12
N GLY A 230 -22.39 13.59 -11.10
CA GLY A 230 -23.77 13.35 -11.54
C GLY A 230 -23.99 11.95 -12.12
N LEU A 231 -23.05 11.46 -12.95
CA LEU A 231 -23.08 10.09 -13.48
C LEU A 231 -22.92 9.04 -12.37
N MET A 232 -22.05 9.29 -11.40
CA MET A 232 -21.89 8.43 -10.23
C MET A 232 -23.20 8.36 -9.41
N ALA A 233 -23.87 9.50 -9.19
CA ALA A 233 -25.13 9.56 -8.48
C ALA A 233 -26.28 8.86 -9.24
N ASP A 234 -26.35 9.01 -10.57
CA ASP A 234 -27.32 8.31 -11.41
C ASP A 234 -27.14 6.78 -11.32
N LEU A 235 -25.89 6.30 -11.42
CA LEU A 235 -25.56 4.89 -11.24
C LEU A 235 -25.95 4.40 -9.84
N ALA A 236 -25.68 5.16 -8.78
CA ALA A 236 -26.03 4.79 -7.40
C ALA A 236 -27.54 4.69 -7.18
N LYS A 237 -28.30 5.66 -7.68
CA LYS A 237 -29.77 5.66 -7.61
C LYS A 237 -30.36 4.46 -8.34
N TRP A 238 -29.91 4.22 -9.57
CA TRP A 238 -30.37 3.09 -10.37
C TRP A 238 -30.00 1.75 -9.73
N THR A 239 -28.78 1.60 -9.23
CA THR A 239 -28.32 0.38 -8.56
C THR A 239 -29.13 0.10 -7.30
N SER A 240 -29.37 1.11 -6.47
CA SER A 240 -30.15 0.97 -5.24
C SER A 240 -31.59 0.51 -5.47
N ALA A 241 -32.18 0.85 -6.61
CA ALA A 241 -33.55 0.46 -6.96
C ALA A 241 -33.64 -0.94 -7.59
N ASN A 242 -32.58 -1.39 -8.27
CA ASN A 242 -32.64 -2.58 -9.13
C ASN A 242 -31.83 -3.77 -8.60
N TYR A 243 -30.70 -3.57 -7.92
CA TYR A 243 -29.75 -4.62 -7.56
C TYR A 243 -29.40 -4.59 -6.07
N PRO A 244 -30.18 -5.26 -5.20
CA PRO A 244 -30.05 -5.14 -3.74
C PRO A 244 -28.73 -5.68 -3.16
N LYS A 245 -28.00 -6.52 -3.90
CA LYS A 245 -26.72 -7.13 -3.50
C LYS A 245 -25.50 -6.51 -4.19
N VAL A 246 -25.68 -5.37 -4.88
CA VAL A 246 -24.62 -4.67 -5.62
C VAL A 246 -24.39 -3.28 -5.03
N THR A 247 -23.14 -2.83 -4.99
CA THR A 247 -22.78 -1.43 -4.65
C THR A 247 -22.33 -0.67 -5.88
N ALA A 248 -22.83 0.56 -6.04
CA ALA A 248 -22.42 1.43 -7.12
C ALA A 248 -21.08 2.14 -6.88
N VAL A 249 -20.88 2.66 -5.67
CA VAL A 249 -19.84 3.66 -5.38
C VAL A 249 -18.71 3.05 -4.58
N ARG A 250 -17.47 3.44 -4.90
CA ARG A 250 -16.32 3.16 -4.07
C ARG A 250 -15.73 4.47 -3.56
N VAL A 251 -15.36 4.51 -2.28
CA VAL A 251 -14.43 5.49 -1.75
C VAL A 251 -13.07 4.82 -1.61
N GLY A 252 -12.18 5.02 -2.58
CA GLY A 252 -10.86 4.40 -2.63
C GLY A 252 -9.76 5.36 -2.19
N THR A 253 -8.90 4.93 -1.26
CA THR A 253 -7.82 5.78 -0.74
C THR A 253 -6.44 5.48 -1.31
N ALA A 254 -6.34 4.54 -2.26
CA ALA A 254 -5.07 4.07 -2.81
C ALA A 254 -4.20 5.20 -3.39
N ALA A 255 -4.80 6.21 -4.05
CA ALA A 255 -4.06 7.35 -4.59
C ALA A 255 -3.32 8.13 -3.48
N TYR A 256 -4.02 8.47 -2.40
CA TYR A 256 -3.45 9.21 -1.27
C TYR A 256 -2.46 8.35 -0.47
N HIS A 257 -2.83 7.10 -0.17
CA HIS A 257 -2.02 6.20 0.63
C HIS A 257 -0.69 5.87 -0.07
N HIS A 258 -0.72 5.53 -1.35
CA HIS A 258 0.51 5.21 -2.08
C HIS A 258 1.41 6.44 -2.25
N ALA A 259 0.85 7.64 -2.29
CA ALA A 259 1.60 8.89 -2.32
C ALA A 259 2.21 9.31 -0.98
N GLY A 260 1.96 8.57 0.10
CA GLY A 260 2.63 8.79 1.38
C GLY A 260 1.75 9.35 2.49
N ALA A 261 0.44 9.48 2.26
CA ALA A 261 -0.51 9.89 3.30
C ALA A 261 -0.33 9.05 4.59
N THR A 262 -0.42 9.74 5.73
CA THR A 262 -0.44 9.11 7.07
C THR A 262 -1.76 8.38 7.31
N ALA A 263 -1.84 7.56 8.35
CA ALA A 263 -3.11 6.90 8.70
C ALA A 263 -4.25 7.90 8.99
N VAL A 264 -3.92 9.05 9.60
CA VAL A 264 -4.87 10.15 9.88
C VAL A 264 -5.39 10.76 8.58
N GLN A 265 -4.49 11.11 7.67
CA GLN A 265 -4.84 11.66 6.35
C GLN A 265 -5.66 10.67 5.52
N ASP A 266 -5.27 9.40 5.51
CA ASP A 266 -5.95 8.32 4.79
C ASP A 266 -7.43 8.20 5.25
N ILE A 267 -7.70 8.29 6.56
CA ILE A 267 -9.07 8.32 7.09
C ILE A 267 -9.78 9.64 6.72
N ALA A 268 -9.14 10.79 6.94
CA ALA A 268 -9.76 12.09 6.71
C ALA A 268 -10.17 12.30 5.24
N PHE A 269 -9.27 11.97 4.29
CA PHE A 269 -9.56 12.03 2.86
C PHE A 269 -10.63 11.02 2.44
N SER A 270 -10.66 9.84 3.06
CA SER A 270 -11.74 8.87 2.86
C SER A 270 -13.09 9.44 3.31
N MET A 271 -13.17 10.02 4.50
CA MET A 271 -14.43 10.56 5.01
C MET A 271 -14.90 11.76 4.19
N ALA A 272 -13.99 12.67 3.82
CA ALA A 272 -14.30 13.84 3.00
C ALA A 272 -14.81 13.44 1.61
N THR A 273 -14.16 12.44 0.98
CA THR A 273 -14.64 11.86 -0.28
C THR A 273 -16.04 11.25 -0.12
N GLY A 274 -16.28 10.53 0.98
CA GLY A 274 -17.60 9.97 1.30
C GLY A 274 -18.68 11.04 1.47
N VAL A 275 -18.38 12.14 2.16
CA VAL A 275 -19.28 13.30 2.32
C VAL A 275 -19.60 13.94 0.96
N GLU A 276 -18.60 14.12 0.10
CA GLU A 276 -18.79 14.65 -1.26
C GLU A 276 -19.73 13.76 -2.08
N TYR A 277 -19.58 12.44 -1.99
CA TYR A 277 -20.44 11.49 -2.68
C TYR A 277 -21.86 11.44 -2.10
N LEU A 278 -22.03 11.56 -0.78
CA LEU A 278 -23.35 11.70 -0.17
C LEU A 278 -24.06 12.96 -0.67
N ARG A 279 -23.36 14.09 -0.79
CA ARG A 279 -23.93 15.33 -1.36
C ARG A 279 -24.38 15.13 -2.80
N ALA A 280 -23.56 14.51 -3.64
CA ALA A 280 -23.91 14.25 -5.03
C ALA A 280 -25.14 13.32 -5.16
N MET A 281 -25.19 12.23 -4.40
CA MET A 281 -26.31 11.28 -4.42
C MET A 281 -27.61 11.88 -3.85
N THR A 282 -27.53 12.67 -2.78
CA THR A 282 -28.71 13.33 -2.20
C THR A 282 -29.24 14.46 -3.09
N ALA A 283 -28.36 15.20 -3.77
CA ALA A 283 -28.74 16.16 -4.79
C ALA A 283 -29.47 15.50 -5.99
N ALA A 284 -29.17 14.23 -6.29
CA ALA A 284 -29.88 13.42 -7.28
C ALA A 284 -31.20 12.79 -6.77
N GLY A 285 -31.57 13.08 -5.52
CA GLY A 285 -32.85 12.70 -4.91
C GLY A 285 -32.83 11.38 -4.12
N MET A 286 -31.66 10.84 -3.76
CA MET A 286 -31.58 9.73 -2.80
C MET A 286 -31.69 10.25 -1.36
N ASP A 287 -32.28 9.45 -0.47
CA ASP A 287 -32.12 9.69 0.97
C ASP A 287 -30.71 9.30 1.43
N VAL A 288 -30.25 9.89 2.54
CA VAL A 288 -28.89 9.72 3.06
C VAL A 288 -28.59 8.25 3.37
N SER A 289 -29.56 7.53 3.93
CA SER A 289 -29.37 6.13 4.32
C SER A 289 -29.18 5.23 3.11
N SER A 290 -30.00 5.39 2.07
CA SER A 290 -29.88 4.64 0.82
C SER A 290 -28.60 5.00 0.07
N ALA A 291 -28.20 6.27 0.07
CA ALA A 291 -26.93 6.71 -0.50
C ALA A 291 -25.73 6.09 0.24
N ALA A 292 -25.72 6.11 1.57
CA ALA A 292 -24.65 5.50 2.38
C ALA A 292 -24.51 4.00 2.13
N ARG A 293 -25.63 3.27 1.96
CA ARG A 293 -25.64 1.83 1.65
C ARG A 293 -25.07 1.47 0.26
N GLN A 294 -24.93 2.45 -0.63
CA GLN A 294 -24.31 2.26 -1.96
C GLN A 294 -22.78 2.38 -1.94
N ILE A 295 -22.18 2.79 -0.82
CA ILE A 295 -20.73 3.04 -0.73
C ILE A 295 -20.00 1.81 -0.16
N LEU A 296 -18.99 1.36 -0.88
CA LEU A 296 -17.93 0.47 -0.40
C LEU A 296 -16.65 1.29 -0.18
N PHE A 297 -16.06 1.22 1.01
CA PHE A 297 -14.79 1.87 1.29
C PHE A 297 -13.64 0.92 0.98
N SER A 298 -12.64 1.36 0.21
CA SER A 298 -11.46 0.55 -0.13
C SER A 298 -10.20 1.23 0.39
N MET A 299 -9.60 0.66 1.43
CA MET A 299 -8.43 1.22 2.11
C MET A 299 -7.19 0.37 1.91
N SER A 300 -6.05 1.01 1.65
CA SER A 300 -4.77 0.31 1.51
C SER A 300 -4.13 0.02 2.87
N VAL A 301 -3.55 -1.16 3.05
CA VAL A 301 -2.96 -1.63 4.31
C VAL A 301 -1.50 -2.01 4.08
N GLY A 302 -0.60 -1.41 4.88
CA GLY A 302 0.85 -1.65 4.81
C GLY A 302 1.34 -2.57 5.93
N THR A 303 2.63 -2.46 6.26
CA THR A 303 3.31 -3.31 7.25
C THR A 303 3.23 -2.81 8.70
N HIS A 304 2.63 -1.63 8.95
CA HIS A 304 2.39 -1.15 10.31
C HIS A 304 1.10 -1.77 10.87
N GLN A 305 1.23 -2.96 11.46
CA GLN A 305 0.12 -3.81 11.89
C GLN A 305 -0.88 -3.10 12.82
N PHE A 306 -0.45 -2.62 13.99
CA PHE A 306 -1.34 -2.00 14.98
C PHE A 306 -1.95 -0.69 14.47
N LEU A 307 -1.15 0.15 13.82
CA LEU A 307 -1.63 1.39 13.21
C LEU A 307 -2.72 1.12 12.17
N SER A 308 -2.54 0.08 11.35
CA SER A 308 -3.54 -0.30 10.35
C SER A 308 -4.82 -0.83 10.98
N ILE A 309 -4.75 -1.66 12.01
CA ILE A 309 -5.92 -2.15 12.74
C ILE A 309 -6.69 -0.96 13.36
N ALA A 310 -5.99 -0.06 14.06
CA ALA A 310 -6.60 1.13 14.66
C ALA A 310 -7.21 2.05 13.60
N LYS A 311 -6.55 2.22 12.45
CA LYS A 311 -7.06 3.00 11.31
C LYS A 311 -8.41 2.50 10.82
N LEU A 312 -8.56 1.20 10.60
CA LEU A 312 -9.80 0.60 10.09
C LEU A 312 -10.94 0.70 11.12
N ARG A 313 -10.64 0.52 12.42
CA ARG A 313 -11.60 0.71 13.52
C ARG A 313 -12.07 2.17 13.60
N ALA A 314 -11.13 3.12 13.52
CA ALA A 314 -11.42 4.55 13.54
C ALA A 314 -12.29 4.97 12.35
N ALA A 315 -11.96 4.49 11.14
CA ALA A 315 -12.71 4.80 9.92
C ALA A 315 -14.19 4.40 10.03
N ARG A 316 -14.51 3.23 10.59
CA ARG A 316 -15.90 2.80 10.80
C ARG A 316 -16.67 3.73 11.73
N SER A 317 -16.05 4.06 12.86
CA SER A 317 -16.65 4.97 13.84
C SER A 317 -16.92 6.35 13.26
N LEU A 318 -15.94 6.91 12.53
CA LEU A 318 -16.10 8.20 11.88
C LEU A 318 -17.14 8.18 10.77
N TRP A 319 -17.23 7.10 9.98
CA TRP A 319 -18.27 6.99 8.96
C TRP A 319 -19.67 6.98 9.58
N ALA A 320 -19.87 6.22 10.66
CA ALA A 320 -21.14 6.22 11.38
C ALA A 320 -21.51 7.62 11.89
N ARG A 321 -20.53 8.38 12.36
CA ARG A 321 -20.71 9.80 12.75
C ARG A 321 -21.02 10.72 11.58
N VAL A 322 -20.39 10.52 10.42
CA VAL A 322 -20.71 11.27 9.19
C VAL A 322 -22.17 11.03 8.78
N VAL A 323 -22.62 9.77 8.78
CA VAL A 323 -24.01 9.43 8.42
C VAL A 323 -25.00 10.00 9.44
N GLU A 324 -24.72 9.87 10.74
CA GLU A 324 -25.52 10.49 11.81
C GLU A 324 -25.64 12.00 11.63
N ALA A 325 -24.50 12.69 11.43
CA ALA A 325 -24.46 14.15 11.25
C ALA A 325 -25.15 14.60 9.95
N SER A 326 -25.20 13.72 8.95
CA SER A 326 -25.91 13.96 7.68
C SER A 326 -27.42 13.68 7.77
N GLY A 327 -27.91 13.17 8.91
CA GLY A 327 -29.33 12.86 9.13
C GLY A 327 -29.76 11.48 8.62
N GLY A 328 -28.81 10.57 8.38
CA GLY A 328 -29.10 9.17 8.05
C GLY A 328 -29.53 8.35 9.27
N ASP A 329 -30.14 7.21 9.00
CA ASP A 329 -30.41 6.22 10.05
C ASP A 329 -29.11 5.62 10.60
N ALA A 330 -29.17 5.16 11.85
CA ALA A 330 -28.01 4.62 12.54
C ALA A 330 -27.41 3.41 11.81
N GLU A 331 -28.25 2.52 11.25
CA GLU A 331 -27.81 1.29 10.58
C GLU A 331 -27.08 1.55 9.25
N ALA A 332 -27.42 2.62 8.53
CA ALA A 332 -26.72 3.04 7.32
C ALA A 332 -25.28 3.53 7.60
N GLY A 333 -24.98 3.89 8.85
CA GLY A 333 -23.63 4.17 9.32
C GLY A 333 -22.71 2.94 9.39
N ALA A 334 -23.24 1.73 9.18
CA ALA A 334 -22.45 0.51 9.13
C ALA A 334 -21.59 0.45 7.85
N MET A 335 -20.34 0.90 7.98
CA MET A 335 -19.36 0.95 6.90
C MET A 335 -19.10 -0.46 6.33
N ARG A 336 -19.11 -0.58 4.99
CA ARG A 336 -18.60 -1.76 4.27
C ARG A 336 -17.16 -1.49 3.87
N LEU A 337 -16.26 -2.37 4.28
CA LEU A 337 -14.82 -2.18 4.19
C LEU A 337 -14.15 -3.27 3.35
N HIS A 338 -13.50 -2.82 2.28
CA HIS A 338 -12.54 -3.56 1.49
C HIS A 338 -11.12 -3.11 1.88
N THR A 339 -10.22 -4.06 2.13
CA THR A 339 -8.79 -3.78 2.30
C THR A 339 -7.97 -4.35 1.17
N ARG A 340 -6.94 -3.61 0.78
CA ARG A 340 -5.96 -4.04 -0.23
C ARG A 340 -4.57 -3.97 0.36
N VAL A 341 -3.72 -4.95 0.07
CA VAL A 341 -2.31 -4.81 0.42
C VAL A 341 -1.71 -3.63 -0.36
N SER A 342 -1.01 -2.76 0.36
CA SER A 342 -0.43 -1.56 -0.20
C SER A 342 0.75 -1.89 -1.10
N LYS A 343 0.69 -1.46 -2.37
CA LYS A 343 1.80 -1.66 -3.31
C LYS A 343 3.03 -0.82 -2.95
N ARG A 344 2.89 0.23 -2.13
CA ARG A 344 3.99 1.12 -1.72
C ARG A 344 5.08 0.42 -0.89
N VAL A 345 4.74 -0.69 -0.24
CA VAL A 345 5.69 -1.46 0.59
C VAL A 345 6.26 -2.68 -0.12
N LEU A 346 5.75 -3.03 -1.31
CA LEU A 346 6.20 -4.20 -2.07
C LEU A 346 7.44 -3.85 -2.89
N THR A 347 8.36 -4.81 -3.00
CA THR A 347 9.67 -4.61 -3.63
C THR A 347 9.82 -5.48 -4.87
N ALA A 348 10.43 -4.96 -5.94
CA ALA A 348 10.78 -5.74 -7.12
C ALA A 348 12.03 -6.60 -6.86
N ARG A 349 12.91 -6.13 -5.97
CA ARG A 349 14.09 -6.86 -5.49
C ARG A 349 13.77 -7.62 -4.21
N ASP A 350 14.34 -8.81 -4.08
CA ASP A 350 14.00 -9.79 -3.04
C ASP A 350 12.48 -9.95 -2.85
N PRO A 351 11.73 -10.26 -3.93
CA PRO A 351 10.27 -10.19 -3.91
C PRO A 351 9.66 -11.26 -2.97
N TYR A 352 10.40 -12.29 -2.58
CA TYR A 352 9.91 -13.27 -1.60
C TYR A 352 9.67 -12.66 -0.22
N VAL A 353 10.36 -11.58 0.15
CA VAL A 353 10.06 -10.83 1.38
C VAL A 353 8.65 -10.24 1.35
N ASN A 354 8.09 -10.00 0.16
CA ASN A 354 6.71 -9.53 0.03
C ASN A 354 5.68 -10.54 0.57
N LEU A 355 6.01 -11.83 0.71
CA LEU A 355 5.15 -12.80 1.40
C LEU A 355 4.88 -12.41 2.85
N LEU A 356 5.92 -11.95 3.55
CA LEU A 356 5.79 -11.48 4.93
C LEU A 356 4.99 -10.16 4.99
N ARG A 357 5.25 -9.25 4.03
CA ARG A 357 4.52 -7.97 3.94
C ARG A 357 3.04 -8.18 3.69
N ASN A 358 2.69 -9.07 2.77
CA ASN A 358 1.32 -9.50 2.49
C ASN A 358 0.67 -10.11 3.73
N THR A 359 1.36 -11.03 4.42
CA THR A 359 0.82 -11.69 5.61
C THR A 359 0.47 -10.67 6.71
N VAL A 360 1.35 -9.71 6.98
CA VAL A 360 1.10 -8.65 7.98
C VAL A 360 -0.08 -7.75 7.57
N ALA A 361 -0.16 -7.38 6.29
CA ALA A 361 -1.23 -6.52 5.80
C ALA A 361 -2.59 -7.23 5.81
N VAL A 362 -2.65 -8.50 5.40
CA VAL A 362 -3.87 -9.32 5.46
C VAL A 362 -4.28 -9.57 6.91
N PHE A 363 -3.33 -9.86 7.81
CA PHE A 363 -3.61 -9.98 9.24
C PHE A 363 -4.28 -8.71 9.77
N ALA A 364 -3.73 -7.54 9.46
CA ALA A 364 -4.28 -6.26 9.90
C ALA A 364 -5.66 -5.96 9.30
N GLY A 365 -5.91 -6.35 8.04
CA GLY A 365 -7.23 -6.28 7.42
C GLY A 365 -8.27 -7.17 8.11
N GLY A 366 -7.90 -8.44 8.37
CA GLY A 366 -8.77 -9.41 9.04
C GLY A 366 -9.10 -9.03 10.48
N VAL A 367 -8.09 -8.75 11.31
CA VAL A 367 -8.28 -8.27 12.70
C VAL A 367 -8.96 -6.91 12.74
N GLY A 368 -8.66 -6.06 11.76
CA GLY A 368 -9.32 -4.79 11.57
C GLY A 368 -10.78 -4.91 11.17
N GLY A 369 -11.29 -6.11 10.84
CA GLY A 369 -12.70 -6.37 10.55
C GLY A 369 -13.13 -5.97 9.13
N ALA A 370 -12.25 -6.11 8.13
CA ALA A 370 -12.61 -5.88 6.74
C ALA A 370 -13.46 -7.03 6.17
N GLU A 371 -14.60 -6.69 5.56
CA GLU A 371 -15.48 -7.69 4.94
C GLU A 371 -14.92 -8.24 3.63
N VAL A 372 -14.09 -7.47 2.92
CA VAL A 372 -13.41 -7.89 1.70
C VAL A 372 -11.91 -7.68 1.85
N ILE A 373 -11.09 -8.66 1.46
CA ILE A 373 -9.63 -8.54 1.49
C ILE A 373 -9.04 -8.98 0.15
N THR A 374 -8.16 -8.13 -0.40
CA THR A 374 -7.35 -8.43 -1.58
C THR A 374 -5.87 -8.45 -1.21
N SER A 375 -5.27 -9.63 -1.34
CA SER A 375 -3.82 -9.84 -1.26
C SER A 375 -3.15 -9.57 -2.61
N GLU A 376 -1.88 -9.22 -2.61
CA GLU A 376 -1.09 -9.07 -3.84
C GLU A 376 -0.19 -10.29 -4.06
N PRO A 377 0.03 -10.75 -5.29
CA PRO A 377 1.13 -11.65 -5.61
C PRO A 377 2.48 -11.06 -5.19
N TYR A 378 3.37 -11.90 -4.65
CA TYR A 378 4.64 -11.43 -4.07
C TYR A 378 5.59 -10.78 -5.10
N ASP A 379 5.35 -11.02 -6.37
CA ASP A 379 6.10 -10.60 -7.54
C ASP A 379 5.44 -9.43 -8.30
N VAL A 380 4.35 -8.86 -7.78
CA VAL A 380 3.57 -7.83 -8.50
C VAL A 380 4.40 -6.59 -8.86
N ALA A 381 5.44 -6.27 -8.07
CA ALA A 381 6.35 -5.16 -8.35
C ALA A 381 7.34 -5.47 -9.50
N ALA A 382 7.54 -6.76 -9.82
CA ALA A 382 8.40 -7.21 -10.92
C ALA A 382 7.64 -7.42 -12.25
N GLY A 383 6.30 -7.51 -12.22
CA GLY A 383 5.46 -7.62 -13.41
C GLY A 383 4.18 -8.41 -13.19
N LEU A 384 3.61 -8.95 -14.28
CA LEU A 384 2.39 -9.76 -14.20
C LEU A 384 2.65 -11.07 -13.44
N PRO A 385 1.74 -11.46 -12.53
CA PRO A 385 1.92 -12.63 -11.69
C PRO A 385 1.71 -13.93 -12.48
N ASP A 386 2.40 -14.99 -12.06
CA ASP A 386 2.19 -16.35 -12.59
C ASP A 386 1.20 -17.16 -11.74
N ALA A 387 0.91 -18.39 -12.16
CA ALA A 387 0.00 -19.27 -11.42
C ALA A 387 0.48 -19.58 -9.99
N THR A 388 1.79 -19.65 -9.76
CA THR A 388 2.39 -19.95 -8.46
C THR A 388 2.24 -18.77 -7.51
N SER A 389 2.59 -17.56 -7.95
CA SER A 389 2.48 -16.36 -7.11
C SER A 389 1.02 -16.01 -6.81
N ARG A 390 0.10 -16.21 -7.76
CA ARG A 390 -1.35 -16.06 -7.52
C ARG A 390 -1.87 -17.08 -6.51
N ARG A 391 -1.44 -18.36 -6.61
CA ARG A 391 -1.77 -19.40 -5.61
C ARG A 391 -1.28 -19.02 -4.22
N ILE A 392 -0.06 -18.50 -4.09
CA ILE A 392 0.48 -18.11 -2.78
C ILE A 392 -0.28 -16.90 -2.20
N ALA A 393 -0.64 -15.93 -3.04
CA ALA A 393 -1.45 -14.79 -2.62
C ALA A 393 -2.80 -15.24 -2.04
N ARG A 394 -3.57 -16.05 -2.77
CA ARG A 394 -4.87 -16.56 -2.28
C ARG A 394 -4.71 -17.46 -1.05
N ASN A 395 -3.67 -18.29 -1.00
CA ASN A 395 -3.44 -19.17 0.15
C ASN A 395 -3.08 -18.39 1.42
N THR A 396 -2.42 -17.23 1.31
CA THR A 396 -2.21 -16.34 2.47
C THR A 396 -3.53 -15.94 3.12
N LEU A 397 -4.57 -15.65 2.32
CA LEU A 397 -5.91 -15.35 2.83
C LEU A 397 -6.52 -16.57 3.53
N HIS A 398 -6.46 -17.76 2.91
CA HIS A 398 -6.98 -18.99 3.50
C HIS A 398 -6.27 -19.38 4.79
N VAL A 399 -4.94 -19.37 4.85
CA VAL A 399 -4.20 -19.74 6.06
C VAL A 399 -4.58 -18.82 7.23
N LEU A 400 -4.69 -17.51 6.99
CA LEU A 400 -5.08 -16.56 8.03
C LEU A 400 -6.55 -16.70 8.45
N GLN A 401 -7.43 -17.07 7.52
CA GLN A 401 -8.85 -17.29 7.82
C GLN A 401 -9.10 -18.64 8.50
N ASP A 402 -8.68 -19.72 7.85
CA ASP A 402 -9.16 -21.08 8.05
C ASP A 402 -8.25 -21.87 9.00
N GLU A 403 -6.95 -21.56 9.07
CA GLU A 403 -6.00 -22.21 9.99
C GLU A 403 -5.67 -21.36 11.21
N SER A 404 -5.53 -20.04 11.02
CA SER A 404 -5.24 -19.09 12.11
C SER A 404 -6.52 -18.58 12.78
N HIS A 405 -7.69 -18.88 12.20
CA HIS A 405 -9.01 -18.56 12.75
C HIS A 405 -9.23 -17.08 13.07
N LEU A 406 -8.58 -16.16 12.34
CA LEU A 406 -8.61 -14.73 12.66
C LEU A 406 -10.01 -14.11 12.56
N HIS A 407 -10.92 -14.73 11.79
CA HIS A 407 -12.30 -14.28 11.66
C HIS A 407 -13.19 -14.70 12.84
N ARG A 408 -12.82 -15.72 13.64
CA ARG A 408 -13.71 -16.37 14.62
C ARG A 408 -14.05 -15.50 15.82
N VAL A 409 -13.19 -14.56 16.19
CA VAL A 409 -13.42 -13.61 17.28
C VAL A 409 -13.65 -12.23 16.66
N VAL A 410 -14.79 -11.61 16.98
CA VAL A 410 -15.12 -10.27 16.51
C VAL A 410 -14.28 -9.24 17.27
N ASP A 411 -13.61 -8.34 16.53
CA ASP A 411 -12.72 -7.29 17.05
C ASP A 411 -11.77 -7.78 18.17
N PRO A 412 -10.84 -8.73 17.88
CA PRO A 412 -9.95 -9.26 18.91
C PRO A 412 -8.98 -8.21 19.47
N ALA A 413 -8.88 -7.03 18.84
CA ALA A 413 -8.15 -5.88 19.35
C ALA A 413 -8.92 -5.08 20.41
N GLY A 414 -10.24 -5.25 20.52
CA GLY A 414 -11.08 -4.48 21.43
C GLY A 414 -10.82 -4.80 22.90
N GLY A 415 -10.71 -3.76 23.73
CA GLY A 415 -10.35 -3.87 25.14
C GLY A 415 -8.84 -3.80 25.40
N SER A 416 -8.00 -3.82 24.37
CA SER A 416 -6.59 -3.47 24.52
C SER A 416 -6.45 -1.96 24.75
N TRP A 417 -5.89 -1.57 25.89
CA TRP A 417 -5.67 -0.17 26.24
C TRP A 417 -4.91 0.60 25.16
N TYR A 418 -3.88 -0.02 24.57
CA TYR A 418 -3.13 0.57 23.47
C TYR A 418 -3.99 0.75 22.22
N MET A 419 -4.71 -0.30 21.80
CA MET A 419 -5.47 -0.26 20.55
C MET A 419 -6.65 0.71 20.63
N ASP A 420 -7.36 0.74 21.75
CA ASP A 420 -8.49 1.63 21.94
C ASP A 420 -8.04 3.09 22.05
N TRP A 421 -6.96 3.36 22.81
CA TRP A 421 -6.35 4.68 22.85
C TRP A 421 -5.88 5.16 21.46
N LEU A 422 -5.14 4.31 20.73
CA LEU A 422 -4.65 4.66 19.40
C LEU A 422 -5.80 4.89 18.41
N THR A 423 -6.84 4.05 18.47
CA THR A 423 -8.03 4.20 17.62
C THR A 423 -8.71 5.54 17.88
N ASN A 424 -8.86 5.93 19.15
CA ASN A 424 -9.44 7.22 19.53
C ASN A 424 -8.58 8.41 19.09
N GLU A 425 -7.26 8.31 19.24
CA GLU A 425 -6.33 9.36 18.83
C GLU A 425 -6.39 9.60 17.31
N LEU A 426 -6.32 8.52 16.52
CA LEU A 426 -6.46 8.59 15.06
C LEU A 426 -7.82 9.16 14.65
N ALA A 427 -8.90 8.71 15.29
CA ALA A 427 -10.25 9.19 15.00
C ALA A 427 -10.39 10.70 15.28
N THR A 428 -9.85 11.17 16.40
CA THR A 428 -9.91 12.58 16.80
C THR A 428 -9.16 13.47 15.81
N GLN A 429 -7.93 13.10 15.47
CA GLN A 429 -7.12 13.86 14.52
C GLN A 429 -7.74 13.84 13.11
N ALA A 430 -8.22 12.67 12.65
CA ALA A 430 -8.84 12.55 11.33
C ALA A 430 -10.15 13.33 11.23
N TRP A 431 -10.93 13.39 12.31
CA TRP A 431 -12.14 14.23 12.37
C TRP A 431 -11.80 15.72 12.26
N SER A 432 -10.75 16.18 12.96
CA SER A 432 -10.28 17.57 12.85
C SER A 432 -9.84 17.92 11.42
N GLN A 433 -9.12 17.00 10.77
CA GLN A 433 -8.69 17.19 9.39
C GLN A 433 -9.85 17.12 8.38
N LEU A 434 -10.84 16.25 8.59
CA LEU A 434 -12.09 16.26 7.84
C LEU A 434 -12.76 17.64 7.92
N GLN A 435 -12.89 18.21 9.12
CA GLN A 435 -13.48 19.54 9.29
C GLN A 435 -12.69 20.64 8.57
N GLU A 436 -11.37 20.52 8.45
CA GLU A 436 -10.55 21.45 7.65
C GLU A 436 -10.83 21.32 6.16
N ILE A 437 -10.98 20.11 5.64
CA ILE A 437 -11.36 19.89 4.24
C ILE A 437 -12.75 20.47 3.96
N GLU A 438 -13.70 20.27 4.89
CA GLU A 438 -15.04 20.83 4.76
C GLU A 438 -15.06 22.37 4.81
N ARG A 439 -14.18 23.00 5.60
CA ARG A 439 -14.00 24.46 5.58
C ARG A 439 -13.49 25.01 4.24
N GLN A 440 -12.76 24.19 3.49
CA GLN A 440 -12.26 24.53 2.16
C GLN A 440 -13.28 24.31 1.04
N GLY A 441 -14.49 23.83 1.37
CA GLY A 441 -15.55 23.58 0.39
C GLY A 441 -15.71 22.13 -0.03
N GLY A 442 -15.08 21.18 0.69
CA GLY A 442 -15.20 19.74 0.42
C GLY A 442 -14.00 19.16 -0.32
N MET A 443 -14.05 17.85 -0.57
CA MET A 443 -12.89 17.11 -1.08
C MET A 443 -12.52 17.51 -2.51
N LEU A 444 -13.50 17.78 -3.36
CA LEU A 444 -13.24 18.23 -4.74
C LEU A 444 -12.47 19.56 -4.74
N ALA A 445 -12.93 20.55 -3.96
CA ALA A 445 -12.26 21.84 -3.84
C ALA A 445 -10.83 21.72 -3.28
N ALA A 446 -10.63 20.83 -2.30
CA ALA A 446 -9.31 20.56 -1.72
C ALA A 446 -8.33 19.89 -2.70
N LEU A 447 -8.84 19.08 -3.63
CA LEU A 447 -8.05 18.51 -4.73
C LEU A 447 -7.71 19.58 -5.78
N GLU A 448 -8.69 20.37 -6.20
CA GLU A 448 -8.53 21.43 -7.20
C GLU A 448 -7.58 22.54 -6.75
N SER A 449 -7.55 22.85 -5.45
CA SER A 449 -6.62 23.84 -4.90
C SER A 449 -5.17 23.34 -4.78
N GLY A 450 -4.93 22.03 -4.95
CA GLY A 450 -3.63 21.39 -4.70
C GLY A 450 -3.35 21.12 -3.23
N TRP A 451 -4.23 21.51 -2.31
CA TRP A 451 -4.00 21.37 -0.87
C TRP A 451 -3.76 19.92 -0.44
N VAL A 452 -4.50 18.96 -0.99
CA VAL A 452 -4.32 17.53 -0.67
C VAL A 452 -2.91 17.04 -1.00
N ALA A 453 -2.37 17.43 -2.17
CA ALA A 453 -1.02 17.06 -2.58
C ALA A 453 0.02 17.66 -1.62
N ASP A 454 -0.09 18.96 -1.31
CA ASP A 454 0.81 19.65 -0.38
C ASP A 454 0.82 19.01 1.01
N GLN A 455 -0.36 18.61 1.52
CA GLN A 455 -0.47 17.93 2.82
C GLN A 455 0.22 16.56 2.81
N ILE A 456 0.09 15.80 1.73
CA ILE A 456 0.74 14.49 1.57
C ILE A 456 2.25 14.65 1.49
N ASP A 457 2.74 15.56 0.64
CA ASP A 457 4.18 15.79 0.45
C ASP A 457 4.85 16.26 1.75
N SER A 458 4.20 17.17 2.48
CA SER A 458 4.66 17.65 3.78
C SER A 458 4.77 16.51 4.80
N ALA A 459 3.77 15.62 4.84
CA ALA A 459 3.77 14.48 5.73
C ALA A 459 4.76 13.38 5.31
N PHE A 460 5.01 13.23 4.01
CA PHE A 460 5.94 12.23 3.48
C PHE A 460 7.40 12.65 3.62
N ALA A 461 7.74 13.95 3.56
CA ALA A 461 9.12 14.42 3.60
C ALA A 461 9.95 13.92 4.80
N PRO A 462 9.45 13.88 6.05
CA PRO A 462 10.15 13.24 7.17
C PRO A 462 10.35 11.74 6.98
N ARG A 463 9.38 11.04 6.37
CA ARG A 463 9.47 9.60 6.07
C ARG A 463 10.49 9.32 4.98
N ALA A 464 10.52 10.12 3.91
CA ALA A 464 11.53 10.03 2.87
C ALA A 464 12.96 10.14 3.46
N LYS A 465 13.18 11.06 4.41
CA LYS A 465 14.45 11.16 5.15
C LYS A 465 14.73 9.94 6.03
N ALA A 466 13.70 9.38 6.66
CA ALA A 466 13.83 8.16 7.46
C ALA A 466 14.20 6.93 6.60
N ILE A 467 13.61 6.81 5.40
CA ILE A 467 13.95 5.78 4.42
C ILE A 467 15.40 5.97 3.92
N ALA A 468 15.74 7.19 3.50
CA ALA A 468 17.07 7.52 2.99
C ALA A 468 18.19 7.24 4.01
N SER A 469 17.92 7.43 5.30
CA SER A 469 18.86 7.16 6.40
C SER A 469 18.76 5.75 7.00
N ARG A 470 17.89 4.89 6.44
CA ARG A 470 17.54 3.54 6.96
C ARG A 470 17.02 3.54 8.40
N LYS A 471 16.52 4.68 8.89
CA LYS A 471 15.69 4.68 10.11
C LYS A 471 14.41 3.89 9.87
N GLU A 472 13.89 3.93 8.66
CA GLU A 472 12.84 3.04 8.16
C GLU A 472 13.47 2.12 7.10
N GLY A 473 14.07 1.03 7.57
CA GLY A 473 14.78 0.06 6.73
C GLY A 473 13.84 -0.80 5.87
N ILE A 474 14.32 -1.17 4.69
CA ILE A 474 13.62 -2.01 3.72
C ILE A 474 14.42 -3.29 3.53
N THR A 475 14.02 -4.35 4.23
CA THR A 475 14.64 -5.67 4.14
C THR A 475 14.65 -6.19 2.71
N GLY A 476 15.81 -6.68 2.26
CA GLY A 476 16.08 -7.15 0.90
C GLY A 476 16.58 -6.05 -0.05
N VAL A 477 16.35 -4.77 0.30
CA VAL A 477 16.67 -3.63 -0.57
C VAL A 477 17.67 -2.68 0.09
N SER A 478 17.25 -1.91 1.09
CA SER A 478 18.14 -1.00 1.81
C SER A 478 18.87 -1.69 2.96
N GLU A 479 18.31 -2.79 3.47
CA GLU A 479 18.92 -3.60 4.51
C GLU A 479 18.99 -5.06 4.06
N PHE A 480 20.16 -5.66 4.27
CA PHE A 480 20.46 -7.04 3.86
C PHE A 480 20.28 -7.27 2.34
N PRO A 481 20.81 -6.37 1.48
CA PRO A 481 20.73 -6.53 0.03
C PRO A 481 21.49 -7.78 -0.43
N ASN A 482 20.94 -8.48 -1.41
CA ASN A 482 21.60 -9.59 -2.09
C ASN A 482 21.94 -9.22 -3.54
N LEU A 483 23.22 -8.97 -3.83
CA LEU A 483 23.67 -8.63 -5.19
C LEU A 483 23.72 -9.81 -6.16
N THR A 484 23.69 -11.03 -5.62
CA THR A 484 23.73 -12.29 -6.36
C THR A 484 22.35 -12.92 -6.53
N GLU A 485 21.30 -12.23 -6.10
CA GLU A 485 19.93 -12.66 -6.29
C GLU A 485 19.63 -12.79 -7.79
N GLU A 486 19.03 -13.92 -8.19
CA GLU A 486 18.48 -14.08 -9.53
C GLU A 486 17.18 -13.28 -9.64
N PRO A 487 17.07 -12.31 -10.56
CA PRO A 487 15.86 -11.52 -10.71
C PRO A 487 14.66 -12.40 -11.09
N VAL A 488 13.51 -12.16 -10.47
CA VAL A 488 12.25 -12.75 -10.92
C VAL A 488 11.82 -12.08 -12.22
N VAL A 489 11.97 -12.78 -13.34
CA VAL A 489 11.58 -12.28 -14.67
C VAL A 489 10.14 -12.67 -14.96
N ARG A 490 9.31 -11.68 -15.28
CA ARG A 490 7.90 -11.87 -15.69
C ARG A 490 7.72 -11.63 -17.17
N GLN A 491 6.79 -12.38 -17.76
CA GLN A 491 6.49 -12.25 -19.18
C GLN A 491 5.84 -10.88 -19.43
N THR A 492 6.45 -10.10 -20.33
CA THR A 492 5.82 -8.89 -20.85
C THR A 492 4.88 -9.26 -21.98
N PRO A 493 3.58 -8.93 -21.90
CA PRO A 493 2.65 -9.18 -23.00
C PRO A 493 3.00 -8.37 -24.24
N ASP A 494 2.79 -8.95 -25.42
CA ASP A 494 2.84 -8.22 -26.69
C ASP A 494 1.62 -7.31 -26.81
N ARG A 495 1.76 -6.07 -26.33
CA ARG A 495 0.68 -5.08 -26.29
C ARG A 495 0.16 -4.74 -27.69
N ALA A 496 1.02 -4.66 -28.69
CA ALA A 496 0.63 -4.33 -30.06
C ALA A 496 -0.25 -5.44 -30.66
N ALA A 497 0.14 -6.71 -30.46
CA ALA A 497 -0.68 -7.84 -30.90
C ALA A 497 -2.02 -7.91 -30.15
N LEU A 498 -2.03 -7.59 -28.86
CA LEU A 498 -3.25 -7.58 -28.04
C LEU A 498 -4.20 -6.44 -28.43
N GLN A 499 -3.68 -5.25 -28.71
CA GLN A 499 -4.46 -4.13 -29.24
C GLN A 499 -5.08 -4.51 -30.60
N ALA A 500 -4.30 -5.08 -31.51
CA ALA A 500 -4.82 -5.52 -32.82
C ALA A 500 -5.97 -6.54 -32.68
N LYS A 501 -5.84 -7.50 -31.76
CA LYS A 501 -6.94 -8.44 -31.43
C LYS A 501 -8.16 -7.71 -30.87
N ALA A 502 -7.98 -6.72 -30.00
CA ALA A 502 -9.09 -5.95 -29.44
C ALA A 502 -9.82 -5.12 -30.51
N THR A 503 -9.09 -4.44 -31.38
CA THR A 503 -9.63 -3.73 -32.55
C THR A 503 -10.43 -4.67 -33.46
N GLN A 504 -9.94 -5.89 -33.70
CA GLN A 504 -10.65 -6.87 -34.51
C GLN A 504 -12.01 -7.27 -33.88
N ARG A 505 -12.06 -7.46 -32.56
CA ARG A 505 -13.32 -7.81 -31.86
C ARG A 505 -14.31 -6.65 -31.91
N LEU A 506 -13.83 -5.42 -31.72
CA LEU A 506 -14.64 -4.19 -31.81
C LEU A 506 -15.25 -3.97 -33.20
N ALA A 507 -14.59 -4.39 -34.28
CA ALA A 507 -15.13 -4.24 -35.64
C ALA A 507 -16.50 -4.91 -35.83
N THR A 508 -16.81 -5.93 -35.02
CA THR A 508 -18.09 -6.65 -35.04
C THR A 508 -19.04 -6.31 -33.89
N ALA A 509 -18.59 -5.49 -32.93
CA ALA A 509 -19.31 -5.18 -31.69
C ALA A 509 -19.50 -3.66 -31.54
N ARG A 510 -20.34 -3.10 -32.41
CA ARG A 510 -20.78 -1.70 -32.34
C ARG A 510 -22.28 -1.61 -32.55
N CYS A 511 -22.93 -0.71 -31.82
CA CYS A 511 -24.33 -0.37 -32.05
C CYS A 511 -24.47 0.84 -32.98
N ALA A 512 -25.70 1.09 -33.44
CA ALA A 512 -26.04 2.24 -34.28
C ALA A 512 -25.92 3.57 -33.51
N ALA A 513 -25.57 4.66 -34.20
CA ALA A 513 -25.34 5.97 -33.59
C ALA A 513 -26.60 6.52 -32.88
N GLU A 514 -27.79 6.19 -33.39
CA GLU A 514 -29.08 6.58 -32.81
C GLU A 514 -29.25 6.00 -31.39
N VAL A 515 -28.79 4.76 -31.16
CA VAL A 515 -28.84 4.10 -29.84
C VAL A 515 -27.96 4.86 -28.84
N VAL A 516 -26.76 5.27 -29.26
CA VAL A 516 -25.84 6.09 -28.44
C VAL A 516 -26.43 7.46 -28.15
N SER A 517 -27.05 8.11 -29.13
CA SER A 517 -27.69 9.41 -28.96
C SER A 517 -28.85 9.39 -27.96
N GLY A 518 -29.54 8.25 -27.84
CA GLY A 518 -30.58 8.02 -26.84
C GLY A 518 -30.06 8.05 -25.40
N VAL A 519 -28.79 7.66 -25.18
CA VAL A 519 -28.15 7.75 -23.86
C VAL A 519 -27.94 9.20 -23.44
N ALA A 520 -27.46 10.04 -24.36
CA ALA A 520 -27.19 11.46 -24.10
C ALA A 520 -28.45 12.24 -23.73
N GLY A 521 -29.57 11.96 -24.41
CA GLY A 521 -30.85 12.63 -24.18
C GLY A 521 -31.65 12.09 -22.99
N SER A 522 -31.21 11.01 -22.34
CA SER A 522 -31.96 10.35 -21.28
C SER A 522 -31.81 11.05 -19.93
N SER A 523 -32.93 11.17 -19.20
CA SER A 523 -32.93 11.52 -17.77
C SER A 523 -32.47 10.37 -16.87
N GLU A 524 -32.54 9.12 -17.36
CA GLU A 524 -32.07 7.90 -16.70
C GLU A 524 -30.91 7.31 -17.52
N LYS A 525 -29.70 7.85 -17.32
CA LYS A 525 -28.56 7.56 -18.21
C LYS A 525 -28.08 6.12 -18.04
N MET A 526 -28.05 5.61 -16.82
CA MET A 526 -27.67 4.22 -16.56
C MET A 526 -28.62 3.23 -17.23
N ALA A 527 -29.94 3.43 -17.14
CA ALA A 527 -30.92 2.55 -17.80
C ALA A 527 -30.73 2.56 -19.32
N ALA A 528 -30.60 3.74 -19.93
CA ALA A 528 -30.36 3.86 -21.37
C ALA A 528 -29.01 3.23 -21.79
N ALA A 529 -27.95 3.38 -20.97
CA ALA A 529 -26.66 2.77 -21.22
C ALA A 529 -26.72 1.23 -21.18
N VAL A 530 -27.52 0.64 -20.29
CA VAL A 530 -27.73 -0.82 -20.24
C VAL A 530 -28.42 -1.34 -21.51
N GLU A 531 -29.44 -0.64 -22.00
CA GLU A 531 -30.11 -1.01 -23.26
C GLU A 531 -29.13 -0.90 -24.45
N ALA A 532 -28.34 0.17 -24.48
CA ALA A 532 -27.32 0.36 -25.51
C ALA A 532 -26.22 -0.72 -25.45
N ALA A 533 -25.74 -1.08 -24.25
CA ALA A 533 -24.78 -2.18 -24.06
C ALA A 533 -25.37 -3.53 -24.50
N SER A 534 -26.64 -3.79 -24.18
CA SER A 534 -27.37 -4.99 -24.62
C SER A 534 -27.51 -5.05 -26.15
N ALA A 535 -27.57 -3.90 -26.81
CA ALA A 535 -27.55 -3.76 -28.28
C ALA A 535 -26.14 -3.76 -28.89
N GLY A 536 -25.09 -4.02 -28.10
CA GLY A 536 -23.71 -4.14 -28.57
C GLY A 536 -22.91 -2.84 -28.61
N ALA A 537 -23.30 -1.80 -27.88
CA ALA A 537 -22.48 -0.59 -27.72
C ALA A 537 -21.14 -0.93 -27.04
N SER A 538 -20.04 -0.33 -27.50
CA SER A 538 -18.74 -0.39 -26.81
C SER A 538 -18.65 0.60 -25.65
N ILE A 539 -17.62 0.45 -24.80
CA ILE A 539 -17.27 1.43 -23.76
C ILE A 539 -17.07 2.83 -24.36
N GLY A 540 -16.33 2.95 -25.47
CA GLY A 540 -16.09 4.24 -26.12
C GLY A 540 -17.37 4.88 -26.68
N GLN A 541 -18.28 4.08 -27.25
CA GLN A 541 -19.57 4.58 -27.72
C GLN A 541 -20.43 5.08 -26.56
N LEU A 542 -20.54 4.31 -25.48
CA LEU A 542 -21.28 4.71 -24.28
C LEU A 542 -20.68 5.96 -23.64
N ALA A 543 -19.36 6.01 -23.49
CA ALA A 543 -18.64 7.15 -22.94
C ALA A 543 -18.91 8.44 -23.74
N SER A 544 -18.85 8.37 -25.07
CA SER A 544 -19.19 9.50 -25.93
C SER A 544 -20.63 9.98 -25.74
N GLY A 545 -21.60 9.06 -25.64
CA GLY A 545 -22.99 9.38 -25.33
C GLY A 545 -23.22 9.97 -23.93
N LEU A 546 -22.25 9.85 -23.02
CA LEU A 546 -22.33 10.36 -21.65
C LEU A 546 -21.57 11.68 -21.45
N GLY A 547 -21.07 12.30 -22.54
CA GLY A 547 -20.38 13.60 -22.49
C GLY A 547 -18.86 13.50 -22.31
N PHE A 548 -18.25 12.34 -22.58
CA PHE A 548 -16.79 12.25 -22.57
C PHE A 548 -16.19 13.04 -23.74
N GLY A 549 -15.15 13.82 -23.47
CA GLY A 549 -14.52 14.75 -24.41
C GLY A 549 -14.67 16.23 -24.03
N GLU A 550 -15.44 16.55 -22.99
CA GLU A 550 -15.73 17.90 -22.50
C GLU A 550 -15.04 18.19 -21.14
N GLY A 551 -13.85 17.61 -20.90
CA GLY A 551 -13.11 17.77 -19.63
C GLY A 551 -12.20 18.99 -19.61
N ASP A 552 -12.50 19.97 -18.75
CA ASP A 552 -11.72 21.21 -18.64
C ASP A 552 -10.86 21.31 -17.36
N THR A 553 -11.15 20.49 -16.33
CA THR A 553 -10.44 20.55 -15.05
C THR A 553 -9.17 19.70 -15.08
N THR A 554 -8.03 20.33 -14.78
CA THR A 554 -6.73 19.66 -14.60
C THR A 554 -6.13 20.06 -13.26
N ILE A 555 -5.66 19.08 -12.49
CA ILE A 555 -4.90 19.24 -11.25
C ILE A 555 -3.55 18.54 -11.39
N THR A 556 -2.60 18.84 -10.49
CA THR A 556 -1.37 18.05 -10.38
C THR A 556 -1.72 16.63 -9.92
N PRO A 557 -1.36 15.58 -10.68
CA PRO A 557 -1.60 14.21 -10.26
C PRO A 557 -0.85 13.89 -8.97
N ILE A 558 -1.50 13.21 -8.04
CA ILE A 558 -0.91 12.76 -6.78
C ILE A 558 -0.10 11.48 -7.06
N ALA A 559 1.22 11.64 -7.16
CA ALA A 559 2.13 10.57 -7.56
C ALA A 559 2.41 9.57 -6.41
N PRO A 560 2.48 8.25 -6.69
CA PRO A 560 2.85 7.27 -5.68
C PRO A 560 4.32 7.37 -5.28
N HIS A 561 4.63 6.94 -4.05
CA HIS A 561 5.98 6.82 -3.51
C HIS A 561 6.23 5.40 -2.98
N PRO A 562 6.56 4.42 -3.85
CA PRO A 562 7.06 3.13 -3.41
C PRO A 562 8.34 3.30 -2.59
N PHE A 563 8.39 2.70 -1.40
CA PHE A 563 9.48 2.98 -0.46
C PHE A 563 10.84 2.51 -0.97
N ALA A 564 10.86 1.40 -1.72
CA ALA A 564 12.08 0.79 -2.23
C ALA A 564 12.63 1.46 -3.49
N GLU A 565 11.79 2.15 -4.26
CA GLU A 565 12.13 2.71 -5.58
C GLU A 565 13.44 3.52 -5.57
N PRO A 566 13.70 4.42 -4.60
CA PRO A 566 14.94 5.20 -4.64
C PRO A 566 16.21 4.34 -4.53
N PHE A 567 16.18 3.23 -3.79
CA PHE A 567 17.30 2.30 -3.67
C PHE A 567 17.35 1.31 -4.85
N GLU A 568 16.19 0.82 -5.29
CA GLU A 568 16.10 -0.05 -6.47
C GLU A 568 16.66 0.65 -7.72
N ALA A 569 16.37 1.94 -7.92
CA ALA A 569 16.93 2.72 -9.01
C ALA A 569 18.48 2.80 -8.99
N LEU A 570 19.10 2.87 -7.81
CA LEU A 570 20.57 2.80 -7.70
C LEU A 570 21.10 1.42 -8.11
N ARG A 571 20.41 0.36 -7.67
CA ARG A 571 20.77 -1.02 -8.03
C ARG A 571 20.55 -1.30 -9.51
N ASP A 572 19.49 -0.77 -10.12
CA ASP A 572 19.19 -0.90 -11.56
C ASP A 572 20.30 -0.26 -12.40
N ALA A 573 20.77 0.92 -11.99
CA ALA A 573 21.91 1.58 -12.64
C ALA A 573 23.19 0.75 -12.53
N SER A 574 23.45 0.14 -11.35
CA SER A 574 24.59 -0.75 -11.17
C SER A 574 24.47 -2.06 -11.99
N ASP A 575 23.27 -2.62 -12.12
CA ASP A 575 23.03 -3.81 -12.97
C ASP A 575 23.29 -3.50 -14.44
N LYS A 576 22.83 -2.34 -14.92
CA LYS A 576 23.14 -1.85 -16.26
C LYS A 576 24.65 -1.68 -16.47
N TRP A 577 25.34 -1.11 -15.49
CA TRP A 577 26.80 -0.98 -15.52
C TRP A 577 27.52 -2.33 -15.57
N LEU A 578 27.08 -3.30 -14.77
CA LEU A 578 27.60 -4.66 -14.79
C LEU A 578 27.45 -5.29 -16.19
N ALA A 579 26.30 -5.12 -16.82
CA ALA A 579 26.06 -5.62 -18.18
C ALA A 579 26.98 -4.96 -19.23
N GLU A 580 27.29 -3.67 -19.08
CA GLU A 580 28.12 -2.91 -20.03
C GLU A 580 29.63 -3.07 -19.80
N LYS A 581 30.08 -3.20 -18.55
CA LYS A 581 31.50 -3.19 -18.16
C LYS A 581 32.04 -4.54 -17.71
N GLY A 582 31.17 -5.53 -17.47
CA GLY A 582 31.54 -6.87 -17.00
C GLY A 582 31.82 -6.97 -15.49
N SER A 583 31.75 -5.87 -14.74
CA SER A 583 31.85 -5.86 -13.28
C SER A 583 31.07 -4.69 -12.69
N ARG A 584 30.56 -4.85 -11.46
CA ARG A 584 29.93 -3.76 -10.70
C ARG A 584 30.97 -2.70 -10.29
N PRO A 585 30.54 -1.46 -9.96
CA PRO A 585 31.42 -0.54 -9.23
C PRO A 585 31.87 -1.19 -7.92
N LYS A 586 33.18 -1.17 -7.64
CA LYS A 586 33.78 -1.86 -6.49
C LYS A 586 34.11 -0.91 -5.36
N VAL A 587 33.88 -1.36 -4.14
CA VAL A 587 34.36 -0.72 -2.92
C VAL A 587 35.26 -1.68 -2.16
N PHE A 588 36.42 -1.21 -1.72
CA PHE A 588 37.36 -2.02 -0.96
C PHE A 588 37.21 -1.77 0.54
N LEU A 589 36.94 -2.82 1.33
CA LEU A 589 36.87 -2.69 2.79
C LEU A 589 38.26 -2.87 3.40
N ALA A 590 38.92 -1.76 3.74
CA ALA A 590 40.16 -1.78 4.51
C ALA A 590 39.85 -2.13 5.97
N ASN A 591 39.78 -3.42 6.26
CA ASN A 591 39.52 -3.96 7.59
C ASN A 591 40.81 -3.91 8.42
N MET A 592 40.87 -3.03 9.41
CA MET A 592 42.11 -2.72 10.12
C MET A 592 42.08 -3.20 11.57
N GLY A 593 43.17 -3.84 11.99
CA GLY A 593 43.30 -4.44 13.32
C GLY A 593 42.61 -5.81 13.44
N PRO A 594 42.53 -6.38 14.65
CA PRO A 594 41.99 -7.73 14.87
C PRO A 594 40.53 -7.86 14.43
N ILE A 595 40.08 -9.09 14.10
CA ILE A 595 38.72 -9.39 13.61
C ILE A 595 37.61 -8.78 14.47
N ALA A 596 37.76 -8.86 15.80
CA ALA A 596 36.79 -8.30 16.75
C ALA A 596 36.61 -6.77 16.62
N HIS A 597 37.61 -6.05 16.13
CA HIS A 597 37.56 -4.59 16.00
C HIS A 597 36.88 -4.13 14.71
N HIS A 598 36.97 -4.90 13.62
CA HIS A 598 36.47 -4.48 12.31
C HIS A 598 35.18 -5.18 11.86
N THR A 599 34.84 -6.37 12.37
CA THR A 599 33.71 -7.18 11.85
C THR A 599 32.38 -6.42 11.79
N ALA A 600 32.03 -5.69 12.84
CA ALA A 600 30.78 -4.94 12.89
C ALA A 600 30.74 -3.79 11.86
N ARG A 601 31.85 -3.03 11.72
CA ARG A 601 31.96 -1.95 10.73
C ARG A 601 32.06 -2.47 9.30
N ALA A 602 32.76 -3.58 9.09
CA ALA A 602 32.85 -4.23 7.79
C ALA A 602 31.48 -4.73 7.32
N THR A 603 30.72 -5.38 8.21
CA THR A 603 29.36 -5.85 7.92
C THR A 603 28.41 -4.68 7.63
N PHE A 604 28.46 -3.62 8.46
CA PHE A 604 27.71 -2.40 8.23
C PHE A 604 28.07 -1.76 6.88
N SER A 605 29.36 -1.64 6.57
CA SER A 605 29.83 -1.02 5.32
C SER A 605 29.43 -1.85 4.11
N LYS A 606 29.59 -3.18 4.16
CA LYS A 606 29.11 -4.08 3.09
C LYS A 606 27.62 -3.83 2.82
N ASN A 607 26.79 -3.91 3.85
CA ASN A 607 25.34 -3.65 3.75
C ASN A 607 25.02 -2.23 3.28
N PHE A 608 25.85 -1.24 3.67
CA PHE A 608 25.74 0.15 3.24
C PHE A 608 25.88 0.25 1.71
N PHE A 609 27.00 -0.24 1.20
CA PHE A 609 27.39 -0.11 -0.21
C PHE A 609 26.57 -1.01 -1.15
N GLU A 610 26.28 -2.24 -0.74
CA GLU A 610 25.53 -3.18 -1.58
C GLU A 610 24.07 -2.74 -1.81
N ALA A 611 23.50 -1.90 -0.92
CA ALA A 611 22.17 -1.34 -1.16
C ALA A 611 22.14 -0.36 -2.34
N GLY A 612 23.28 0.23 -2.68
CA GLY A 612 23.46 1.03 -3.88
C GLY A 612 23.97 0.23 -5.08
N GLY A 613 24.14 -1.09 -4.94
CA GLY A 613 24.66 -1.93 -6.01
C GLY A 613 26.19 -1.97 -6.13
N PHE A 614 26.96 -1.46 -5.16
CA PHE A 614 28.42 -1.63 -5.16
C PHE A 614 28.82 -3.05 -4.75
N GLU A 615 29.77 -3.64 -5.46
CA GLU A 615 30.42 -4.88 -5.02
C GLU A 615 31.44 -4.59 -3.91
N ALA A 616 31.19 -5.08 -2.71
CA ALA A 616 32.10 -4.93 -1.58
C ALA A 616 33.19 -6.00 -1.60
N VAL A 617 34.44 -5.59 -1.85
CA VAL A 617 35.62 -6.45 -1.79
C VAL A 617 36.01 -6.64 -0.31
N THR A 618 35.73 -7.84 0.19
CA THR A 618 35.96 -8.22 1.60
C THR A 618 37.29 -8.97 1.79
N ASN A 619 37.75 -9.03 3.04
CA ASN A 619 38.98 -9.71 3.46
C ASN A 619 38.94 -10.02 4.96
N ASN A 620 39.94 -10.77 5.45
CA ASN A 620 40.05 -11.22 6.84
C ASN A 620 40.81 -10.23 7.76
N GLY A 621 41.04 -9.00 7.30
CA GLY A 621 41.79 -7.96 8.02
C GLY A 621 43.24 -7.80 7.59
N PHE A 622 43.79 -6.61 7.83
CA PHE A 622 45.18 -6.25 7.55
C PHE A 622 45.92 -5.89 8.84
N ALA A 623 47.19 -6.30 8.90
CA ALA A 623 48.07 -6.01 10.04
C ALA A 623 48.52 -4.53 10.07
N ASP A 624 48.71 -3.93 8.90
CA ASP A 624 49.20 -2.56 8.73
C ASP A 624 48.61 -1.91 7.46
N ALA A 625 48.84 -0.60 7.32
CA ALA A 625 48.32 0.22 6.22
C ALA A 625 48.96 -0.13 4.86
N ASP A 626 50.21 -0.60 4.85
CA ASP A 626 50.90 -1.01 3.61
C ASP A 626 50.28 -2.27 3.01
N ALA A 627 49.93 -3.25 3.84
CA ALA A 627 49.22 -4.45 3.41
C ALA A 627 47.83 -4.12 2.84
N ALA A 628 47.09 -3.21 3.49
CA ALA A 628 45.79 -2.75 3.01
C ALA A 628 45.89 -2.00 1.68
N ALA A 629 46.89 -1.13 1.52
CA ALA A 629 47.14 -0.38 0.30
C ALA A 629 47.52 -1.29 -0.88
N LYS A 630 48.35 -2.32 -0.65
CA LYS A 630 48.66 -3.33 -1.67
C LYS A 630 47.40 -4.07 -2.13
N ALA A 631 46.58 -4.53 -1.19
CA ALA A 631 45.34 -5.26 -1.51
C ALA A 631 44.31 -4.36 -2.22
N LEU A 632 44.24 -3.06 -1.89
CA LEU A 632 43.43 -2.09 -2.63
C LEU A 632 43.87 -2.02 -4.10
N ALA A 633 45.17 -1.87 -4.36
CA ALA A 633 45.70 -1.78 -5.73
C ALA A 633 45.36 -3.03 -6.56
N GLU A 634 45.39 -4.21 -5.94
CA GLU A 634 45.01 -5.48 -6.58
C GLU A 634 43.48 -5.62 -6.79
N SER A 635 42.66 -4.99 -5.95
CA SER A 635 41.19 -5.08 -6.02
C SER A 635 40.57 -4.36 -7.23
N GLY A 636 41.27 -3.35 -7.76
CA GLY A 636 40.75 -2.44 -8.79
C GLY A 636 39.70 -1.43 -8.31
N ALA A 637 39.36 -1.41 -7.02
CA ALA A 637 38.43 -0.45 -6.45
C ALA A 637 39.04 0.97 -6.41
N LYS A 638 38.20 1.98 -6.64
CA LYS A 638 38.57 3.41 -6.51
C LYS A 638 38.01 4.05 -5.24
N VAL A 639 37.09 3.37 -4.58
CA VAL A 639 36.56 3.74 -3.26
C VAL A 639 37.11 2.76 -2.23
N ALA A 640 37.71 3.27 -1.15
CA ALA A 640 38.22 2.46 -0.04
C ALA A 640 37.56 2.86 1.27
N VAL A 641 37.20 1.89 2.12
CA VAL A 641 36.45 2.12 3.37
C VAL A 641 37.25 1.61 4.56
N ILE A 642 37.66 2.52 5.44
CA ILE A 642 38.39 2.17 6.66
C ILE A 642 37.40 1.63 7.72
N CYS A 643 37.53 0.35 8.02
CA CYS A 643 36.71 -0.37 8.99
C CYS A 643 37.56 -0.78 10.20
N SER A 644 37.33 -0.15 11.36
CA SER A 644 37.97 -0.52 12.63
C SER A 644 37.12 -0.07 13.81
N SER A 645 37.64 -0.19 15.03
CA SER A 645 36.96 0.29 16.24
C SER A 645 37.27 1.77 16.51
N ASP A 646 36.32 2.50 17.10
CA ASP A 646 36.47 3.93 17.43
C ASP A 646 37.74 4.23 18.25
N LYS A 647 38.17 3.29 19.10
CA LYS A 647 39.40 3.38 19.90
C LYS A 647 40.69 3.43 19.09
N LEU A 648 40.72 2.80 17.92
CA LEU A 648 41.92 2.68 17.08
C LEU A 648 41.99 3.77 16.01
N TYR A 649 40.88 4.47 15.73
CA TYR A 649 40.85 5.46 14.65
C TYR A 649 41.84 6.62 14.80
N PRO A 650 42.04 7.23 15.98
CA PRO A 650 42.98 8.36 16.10
C PRO A 650 44.42 8.02 15.67
N GLU A 651 44.88 6.80 15.94
CA GLU A 651 46.23 6.34 15.60
C GLU A 651 46.32 5.83 14.16
N LEU A 652 45.26 5.17 13.69
CA LEU A 652 45.32 4.37 12.46
C LEU A 652 44.87 5.13 11.21
N VAL A 653 43.94 6.08 11.34
CA VAL A 653 43.31 6.77 10.20
C VAL A 653 44.31 7.60 9.39
N PRO A 654 45.20 8.42 9.98
CA PRO A 654 46.08 9.27 9.19
C PRO A 654 47.01 8.48 8.25
N ASP A 655 47.68 7.46 8.77
CA ASP A 655 48.59 6.61 7.98
C ASP A 655 47.83 5.77 6.94
N THR A 656 46.74 5.12 7.37
CA THR A 656 45.93 4.28 6.47
C THR A 656 45.35 5.08 5.30
N THR A 657 44.85 6.29 5.56
CA THR A 657 44.27 7.15 4.53
C THR A 657 45.33 7.56 3.50
N ALA A 658 46.50 8.02 3.97
CA ALA A 658 47.60 8.41 3.08
C ALA A 658 48.04 7.25 2.18
N LYS A 659 48.16 6.03 2.73
CA LYS A 659 48.56 4.83 2.00
C LYS A 659 47.50 4.37 1.00
N LEU A 660 46.22 4.40 1.35
CA LEU A 660 45.13 4.06 0.42
C LEU A 660 45.04 5.05 -0.75
N LYS A 661 45.18 6.36 -0.49
CA LYS A 661 45.23 7.40 -1.54
C LYS A 661 46.43 7.17 -2.47
N ALA A 662 47.61 6.90 -1.91
CA ALA A 662 48.81 6.59 -2.68
C ALA A 662 48.67 5.31 -3.54
N ALA A 663 47.90 4.32 -3.07
CA ALA A 663 47.55 3.11 -3.83
C ALA A 663 46.44 3.31 -4.87
N GLY A 664 45.92 4.53 -5.02
CA GLY A 664 44.98 4.89 -6.08
C GLY A 664 43.51 4.91 -5.66
N ALA A 665 43.20 4.92 -4.36
CA ALA A 665 41.86 5.31 -3.90
C ALA A 665 41.61 6.76 -4.29
N ARG A 666 40.55 7.00 -5.06
CA ARG A 666 40.06 8.35 -5.32
C ARG A 666 39.29 8.87 -4.11
N THR A 667 38.43 8.03 -3.55
CA THR A 667 37.58 8.36 -2.40
C THR A 667 37.88 7.42 -1.24
N VAL A 668 38.29 7.95 -0.10
CA VAL A 668 38.49 7.24 1.17
C VAL A 668 37.34 7.59 2.10
N VAL A 669 36.64 6.55 2.54
CA VAL A 669 35.48 6.61 3.42
C VAL A 669 35.87 6.04 4.78
N LEU A 670 35.42 6.66 5.87
CA LEU A 670 35.60 6.12 7.22
C LEU A 670 34.26 5.63 7.79
N ALA A 671 34.24 4.38 8.27
CA ALA A 671 33.05 3.76 8.85
C ALA A 671 32.89 4.07 10.36
N GLY A 672 32.55 5.31 10.68
CA GLY A 672 32.36 5.76 12.05
C GLY A 672 31.89 7.21 12.12
N TYR A 673 31.29 7.59 13.24
CA TYR A 673 30.91 8.98 13.48
C TYR A 673 32.17 9.79 13.86
N PRO A 674 32.52 10.86 13.15
CA PRO A 674 33.82 11.52 13.32
C PRO A 674 33.95 12.35 14.61
N GLY A 675 32.84 12.91 15.11
CA GLY A 675 32.84 13.73 16.32
C GLY A 675 33.87 14.86 16.26
N GLU A 676 34.64 15.05 17.32
CA GLU A 676 35.67 16.10 17.41
C GLU A 676 36.86 15.86 16.47
N ASN A 677 37.04 14.64 15.94
CA ASN A 677 38.13 14.29 15.05
C ASN A 677 37.86 14.62 13.58
N GLU A 678 36.68 15.15 13.22
CA GLU A 678 36.29 15.35 11.83
C GLU A 678 37.31 16.18 11.03
N ASN A 679 37.72 17.33 11.55
CA ASN A 679 38.70 18.19 10.88
C ASN A 679 40.04 17.47 10.69
N ALA A 680 40.55 16.82 11.74
CA ALA A 680 41.82 16.10 11.68
C ALA A 680 41.79 14.95 10.65
N TRP A 681 40.68 14.22 10.55
CA TRP A 681 40.54 13.12 9.59
C TRP A 681 40.31 13.62 8.15
N ARG A 682 39.62 14.74 7.97
CA ARG A 682 39.52 15.40 6.65
C ARG A 682 40.87 15.93 6.18
N ASP A 683 41.64 16.55 7.06
CA ASP A 683 43.00 17.03 6.77
C ASP A 683 43.95 15.87 6.43
N ALA A 684 43.73 14.69 7.03
CA ALA A 684 44.44 13.46 6.68
C ALA A 684 44.00 12.83 5.33
N GLY A 685 42.96 13.37 4.69
CA GLY A 685 42.49 12.96 3.36
C GLY A 685 41.27 12.04 3.36
N VAL A 686 40.52 11.91 4.47
CA VAL A 686 39.23 11.21 4.48
C VAL A 686 38.18 12.10 3.81
N ASP A 687 37.54 11.60 2.76
CA ASP A 687 36.58 12.39 1.98
C ASP A 687 35.16 12.29 2.56
N GLN A 688 34.78 11.12 3.07
CA GLN A 688 33.42 10.82 3.52
C GLN A 688 33.37 9.99 4.80
N PHE A 689 32.28 10.13 5.55
CA PHE A 689 32.01 9.37 6.77
C PHE A 689 30.67 8.63 6.63
N ILE A 690 30.64 7.34 6.97
CA ILE A 690 29.40 6.55 7.03
C ILE A 690 29.16 6.07 8.45
N PHE A 691 27.92 6.23 8.94
CA PHE A 691 27.53 5.87 10.29
C PHE A 691 26.01 5.69 10.39
N ILE A 692 25.55 5.14 11.50
CA ILE A 692 24.10 4.92 11.75
C ILE A 692 23.35 6.25 11.65
N LYS A 693 22.31 6.29 10.80
CA LYS A 693 21.46 7.47 10.49
C LYS A 693 22.10 8.55 9.59
N CYS A 694 23.25 8.31 8.96
CA CYS A 694 23.66 9.19 7.85
C CYS A 694 22.72 8.99 6.64
N ASP A 695 22.69 9.96 5.72
CA ASP A 695 21.89 9.87 4.50
C ASP A 695 22.51 8.88 3.51
N VAL A 696 22.16 7.60 3.68
CA VAL A 696 22.71 6.49 2.89
C VAL A 696 22.41 6.67 1.41
N LEU A 697 21.18 7.05 1.08
CA LEU A 697 20.73 7.18 -0.30
C LEU A 697 21.52 8.26 -1.06
N SER A 698 21.66 9.45 -0.47
CA SER A 698 22.43 10.54 -1.09
C SER A 698 23.91 10.21 -1.19
N THR A 699 24.50 9.60 -0.16
CA THR A 699 25.91 9.17 -0.19
C THR A 699 26.16 8.17 -1.33
N LEU A 700 25.34 7.12 -1.44
CA LEU A 700 25.50 6.11 -2.49
C LEU A 700 25.30 6.70 -3.89
N ARG A 701 24.29 7.56 -4.07
CA ARG A 701 24.02 8.23 -5.34
C ARG A 701 25.22 9.08 -5.78
N ASN A 702 25.83 9.83 -4.87
CA ASN A 702 26.99 10.66 -5.18
C ASN A 702 28.20 9.80 -5.57
N LEU A 703 28.48 8.73 -4.82
CA LEU A 703 29.59 7.83 -5.14
C LEU A 703 29.38 7.11 -6.50
N LEU A 704 28.14 6.74 -6.84
CA LEU A 704 27.83 6.17 -8.16
C LEU A 704 28.05 7.17 -9.30
N ARG A 705 27.74 8.47 -9.09
CA ARG A 705 28.07 9.53 -10.06
C ARG A 705 29.58 9.70 -10.20
N GLU A 706 30.33 9.67 -9.10
CA GLU A 706 31.79 9.72 -9.14
C GLU A 706 32.36 8.56 -9.96
N GLU A 707 31.89 7.33 -9.76
CA GLU A 707 32.27 6.15 -10.54
C GLU A 707 31.77 6.17 -12.00
N GLY A 708 30.92 7.14 -12.38
CA GLY A 708 30.37 7.28 -13.72
C GLY A 708 29.20 6.33 -14.03
N VAL A 709 28.65 5.67 -13.01
CA VAL A 709 27.49 4.77 -13.14
C VAL A 709 26.21 5.58 -13.36
N LEU A 710 26.09 6.70 -12.65
CA LEU A 710 25.00 7.66 -12.80
C LEU A 710 25.50 8.92 -13.51
N GLN A 711 24.63 9.50 -14.33
CA GLN A 711 24.88 10.79 -15.00
C GLN A 711 24.57 11.99 -14.08
#